data_AF-A0A101W7Z2-F1
#
_entry.id   AF-A0A101W7Z2-F1
#
_cell.length_a   1.000
_cell.length_b   1.000
_cell.length_c   1.000
_cell.angle_alpha   90.00
_cell.angle_beta   90.00
_cell.angle_gamma   90.00
#
_symmetry.space_group_name_H-M   'P 1'
#
loop_
_entity.id
_entity.type
_entity.pdbx_description
1 polymer ?
#
loop_
_entity_poly.entity_id
_entity_poly.type
_entity_poly.pdbx_seq_one_letter_code
_entity_poly.pdbx_strand_id
1 'polypeptide(L)'
;MDIVALADSLKPATDWIAANWQLLALAFAFYAVFLWSRGFWKRLFEVVEKVAFSNWQLALLGATGVILSLASGWTTWDGMRNFTNEPLLSLMITFGIQGVMLIAAWLIGESFASGMNVNRSGRSERAGFAGYGFEWVAGAMLGIVIVGGTIALIVRAQEAAAPLLTNDQLLFAAVALASLALVAILQGDLLSPYVQSSKIILRNAVLWVMFLACMATSVFFSFDSLFSTIFPQSERVRAAELRAQNQVAGIVSDIGQTIATRRLQEAEALFSSPGWLAYEQQLDKLAGKAQGAQAAIEDYFNQQIEQRNTQRSQHQERLASAESQQSGLKIKSIQLNEEISRLQAERPESAAAVDRQRQVVLEIQRRLDEQRAKVLAEEKGVEGTGKVGRGQQWRTEKATEERIRAELQVANERLGAPQKRMVSIDERVATIKAELAQIEGQLAQLQGEAQTAERRISNLEASTGTEQDSLKVDPSRVLPAFERAKVAFRQEPTAVGLTDLQLQCTNLLGAMAATPTTKEGIRDIDCDPKSASEAASVVFALNNGTEVFKANCAGGERLEKLGSTDALFGFARKCLSDSGLPSKDTDALRTKINFAELNRDDKAHRFVVTWNAFGDGNRLAYLALAIAIAIDALVFMSGLFGANAVRSPLQDVPRRQARSAQQLEAVIENALQPHPYENARAAIAAMRPIQSRDGFTQRVTLSDPSIPDYHAILSVLNAACSIGAATEDQERPDSYLVRPELFEFLSIVSHRHYKANDEHRRLAELNRLITVALQPHVGDHAAVVLHNMHPINEINEFTSEVMFNEIEEAEKPIVKRALNAASVLSFVKRDKRPGEADRFYVHRDLYKTLMNIAAANQPTGMWREQRPMLAGATP
;
A
#
# COMPACT_ATOMS: atom_id res chain seq x y z
N MET A 1 -0.03 -27.43 -0.09
CA MET A 1 0.85 -28.48 -0.62
C MET A 1 0.19 -29.82 -0.34
N ASP A 2 -0.38 -30.48 -1.34
CA ASP A 2 -0.87 -31.86 -1.20
C ASP A 2 0.12 -32.82 -1.86
N ILE A 3 0.93 -33.48 -1.04
CA ILE A 3 1.92 -34.48 -1.44
C ILE A 3 1.24 -35.67 -2.16
N VAL A 4 -0.04 -35.88 -1.89
CA VAL A 4 -0.88 -36.95 -2.47
C VAL A 4 -1.15 -36.73 -3.96
N ALA A 5 -1.47 -35.49 -4.38
CA ALA A 5 -1.74 -35.18 -5.79
C ALA A 5 -0.47 -35.29 -6.66
N LEU A 6 0.70 -35.01 -6.07
CA LEU A 6 1.99 -35.15 -6.74
C LEU A 6 2.37 -36.63 -6.92
N ALA A 7 2.07 -37.47 -5.93
CA ALA A 7 2.28 -38.92 -5.99
C ALA A 7 1.39 -39.59 -7.04
N ASP A 8 0.13 -39.16 -7.18
CA ASP A 8 -0.80 -39.74 -8.15
C ASP A 8 -0.50 -39.32 -9.60
N SER A 9 0.03 -38.12 -9.85
CA SER A 9 0.43 -37.71 -11.21
C SER A 9 1.73 -38.36 -11.69
N LEU A 10 2.60 -38.77 -10.76
CA LEU A 10 3.90 -39.39 -11.06
C LEU A 10 3.83 -40.91 -11.17
N LYS A 11 2.79 -41.56 -10.62
CA LYS A 11 2.58 -43.02 -10.67
C LYS A 11 2.87 -43.68 -12.03
N PRO A 12 2.29 -43.24 -13.17
CA PRO A 12 2.54 -43.93 -14.44
C PRO A 12 4.00 -43.80 -14.92
N ALA A 13 4.66 -42.68 -14.62
CA ALA A 13 6.08 -42.49 -14.94
C ALA A 13 6.98 -43.28 -13.99
N THR A 14 6.67 -43.28 -12.68
CA THR A 14 7.43 -44.04 -11.68
C THR A 14 7.27 -45.54 -11.87
N ASP A 15 6.09 -46.02 -12.28
CA ASP A 15 5.82 -47.43 -12.53
C ASP A 15 6.51 -47.90 -13.82
N TRP A 16 6.55 -47.07 -14.87
CA TRP A 16 7.30 -47.38 -16.09
C TRP A 16 8.82 -47.36 -15.86
N ILE A 17 9.32 -46.41 -15.07
CA ILE A 17 10.73 -46.33 -14.67
C ILE A 17 11.10 -47.52 -13.77
N ALA A 18 10.25 -47.90 -12.82
CA ALA A 18 10.45 -49.05 -11.94
C ALA A 18 10.42 -50.38 -12.71
N ALA A 19 9.54 -50.51 -13.70
CA ALA A 19 9.45 -51.70 -14.54
C ALA A 19 10.65 -51.87 -15.48
N ASN A 20 11.26 -50.77 -15.93
CA ASN A 20 12.35 -50.77 -16.91
C ASN A 20 13.70 -50.27 -16.35
N TRP A 21 13.84 -50.19 -15.02
CA TRP A 21 15.01 -49.58 -14.38
C TRP A 21 16.32 -50.30 -14.74
N GLN A 22 16.25 -51.61 -14.99
CA GLN A 22 17.39 -52.43 -15.40
C GLN A 22 17.87 -52.07 -16.81
N LEU A 23 16.95 -51.80 -17.75
CA LEU A 23 17.28 -51.36 -19.11
C LEU A 23 17.81 -49.94 -19.13
N LEU A 24 17.25 -49.05 -18.30
CA LEU A 24 17.75 -47.68 -18.13
C LEU A 24 19.14 -47.65 -17.47
N ALA A 25 19.37 -48.50 -16.46
CA ALA A 25 20.68 -48.64 -15.82
C ALA A 25 21.73 -49.20 -16.79
N LEU A 26 21.36 -50.18 -17.62
CA LEU A 26 22.23 -50.72 -18.67
C LEU A 26 22.52 -49.70 -19.77
N ALA A 27 21.51 -48.95 -20.24
CA ALA A 27 21.68 -47.90 -21.23
C ALA A 27 22.57 -46.76 -20.67
N PHE A 28 22.37 -46.38 -19.41
CA PHE A 28 23.18 -45.37 -18.74
C PHE A 28 24.62 -45.86 -18.50
N ALA A 29 24.80 -47.12 -18.11
CA ALA A 29 26.12 -47.74 -17.97
C ALA A 29 26.83 -47.83 -19.33
N PHE A 30 26.13 -48.20 -20.39
CA PHE A 30 26.69 -48.26 -21.74
C PHE A 30 27.05 -46.87 -22.26
N TYR A 31 26.21 -45.86 -22.00
CA TYR A 31 26.49 -44.47 -22.35
C TYR A 31 27.63 -43.87 -21.53
N ALA A 32 27.72 -44.20 -20.23
CA ALA A 32 28.81 -43.80 -19.35
C ALA A 32 30.13 -44.46 -19.75
N VAL A 33 30.13 -45.75 -20.10
CA VAL A 33 31.30 -46.47 -20.62
C VAL A 33 31.68 -45.99 -22.03
N PHE A 34 30.72 -45.61 -22.86
CA PHE A 34 30.95 -45.00 -24.17
C PHE A 34 31.60 -43.60 -24.04
N LEU A 35 31.14 -42.78 -23.10
CA LEU A 35 31.76 -41.48 -22.79
C LEU A 35 33.15 -41.65 -22.14
N TRP A 36 33.32 -42.68 -21.29
CA TRP A 36 34.60 -43.01 -20.68
C TRP A 36 35.62 -43.49 -21.73
N SER A 37 35.22 -44.39 -22.65
CA SER A 37 36.10 -44.97 -23.67
C SER A 37 36.59 -43.95 -24.70
N ARG A 38 35.83 -42.87 -24.95
CA ARG A 38 36.26 -41.75 -25.80
C ARG A 38 37.13 -40.71 -25.10
N GLY A 39 37.48 -40.92 -23.83
CA GLY A 39 38.30 -39.97 -23.06
C GLY A 39 37.63 -38.62 -22.84
N PHE A 40 36.30 -38.55 -22.97
CA PHE A 40 35.52 -37.32 -22.78
C PHE A 40 35.74 -36.75 -21.37
N TRP A 41 35.66 -37.61 -20.35
CA TRP A 41 35.87 -37.20 -18.96
C TRP A 41 37.30 -36.76 -18.66
N LYS A 42 38.31 -37.38 -19.27
CA LYS A 42 39.71 -36.92 -19.14
C LYS A 42 39.91 -35.56 -19.80
N ARG A 43 39.35 -35.34 -20.99
CA ARG A 43 39.39 -34.03 -21.67
C ARG A 43 38.61 -32.96 -20.91
N LEU A 44 37.46 -33.33 -20.34
CA LEU A 44 36.63 -32.40 -19.57
C LEU A 44 37.30 -32.04 -18.24
N PHE A 45 37.91 -33.01 -17.54
CA PHE A 45 38.71 -32.74 -16.34
C PHE A 45 39.97 -31.94 -16.68
N GLU A 46 40.70 -32.24 -17.74
CA GLU A 46 41.89 -31.46 -18.14
C GLU A 46 41.55 -30.02 -18.54
N VAL A 47 40.39 -29.80 -19.17
CA VAL A 47 39.90 -28.46 -19.51
C VAL A 47 39.41 -27.72 -18.26
N VAL A 48 38.68 -28.38 -17.37
CA VAL A 48 38.21 -27.79 -16.10
C VAL A 48 39.40 -27.50 -15.18
N GLU A 49 40.39 -28.38 -15.11
CA GLU A 49 41.61 -28.20 -14.33
C GLU A 49 42.45 -27.03 -14.88
N LYS A 50 42.66 -26.95 -16.21
CA LYS A 50 43.37 -25.81 -16.82
C LYS A 50 42.64 -24.48 -16.67
N VAL A 51 41.30 -24.46 -16.74
CA VAL A 51 40.50 -23.24 -16.59
C VAL A 51 40.36 -22.81 -15.13
N ALA A 52 40.24 -23.76 -14.20
CA ALA A 52 40.16 -23.48 -12.77
C ALA A 52 41.50 -23.04 -12.15
N PHE A 53 42.63 -23.61 -12.60
CA PHE A 53 43.94 -23.31 -12.01
C PHE A 53 44.72 -22.16 -12.68
N SER A 54 44.36 -21.72 -13.90
CA SER A 54 45.01 -20.56 -14.53
C SER A 54 44.35 -19.22 -14.20
N ASN A 55 43.05 -19.21 -13.84
CA ASN A 55 42.31 -18.01 -13.43
C ASN A 55 41.00 -18.39 -12.70
N TRP A 56 41.12 -18.78 -11.42
CA TRP A 56 40.01 -19.26 -10.59
C TRP A 56 38.81 -18.29 -10.49
N GLN A 57 39.07 -16.97 -10.58
CA GLN A 57 38.03 -15.93 -10.57
C GLN A 57 37.08 -16.05 -11.77
N LEU A 58 37.59 -16.50 -12.92
CA LEU A 58 36.82 -16.61 -14.17
C LEU A 58 35.93 -17.86 -14.17
N ALA A 59 36.44 -18.97 -13.62
CA ALA A 59 35.64 -20.17 -13.40
C ALA A 59 34.48 -19.92 -12.42
N LEU A 60 34.73 -19.11 -11.37
CA LEU A 60 33.71 -18.74 -10.39
C LEU A 60 32.61 -17.86 -11.00
N LEU A 61 32.96 -16.86 -11.82
CA LEU A 61 31.98 -15.99 -12.49
C LEU A 61 31.12 -16.75 -13.53
N GLY A 62 31.72 -17.67 -14.28
CA GLY A 62 30.96 -18.54 -15.19
C GLY A 62 30.03 -19.52 -14.45
N ALA A 63 30.51 -20.15 -13.37
CA ALA A 63 29.72 -21.08 -12.58
C ALA A 63 28.55 -20.39 -11.84
N THR A 64 28.78 -19.18 -11.32
CA THR A 64 27.71 -18.38 -10.68
C THR A 64 26.61 -17.99 -11.67
N GLY A 65 26.95 -17.66 -12.92
CA GLY A 65 25.94 -17.39 -13.96
C GLY A 65 25.07 -18.60 -14.31
N VAL A 66 25.66 -19.81 -14.35
CA VAL A 66 24.90 -21.05 -14.57
C VAL A 66 23.98 -21.36 -13.38
N ILE A 67 24.47 -21.22 -12.15
CA ILE A 67 23.67 -21.47 -10.94
C ILE A 67 22.51 -20.47 -10.84
N LEU A 68 22.76 -19.19 -11.12
CA LEU A 68 21.73 -18.15 -11.11
C LEU A 68 20.70 -18.34 -12.23
N SER A 69 21.12 -18.80 -13.42
CA SER A 69 20.19 -19.13 -14.50
C SER A 69 19.33 -20.36 -14.18
N LEU A 70 19.86 -21.36 -13.47
CA LEU A 70 19.07 -22.47 -12.96
C LEU A 70 18.08 -22.04 -11.87
N ALA A 71 18.49 -21.15 -10.96
CA ALA A 71 17.62 -20.59 -9.93
C ALA A 71 16.49 -19.72 -10.54
N SER A 72 16.82 -18.85 -11.49
CA SER A 72 15.83 -18.10 -12.27
C SER A 72 14.89 -19.04 -13.03
N GLY A 73 15.46 -20.05 -13.70
CA GLY A 73 14.73 -21.07 -14.45
C GLY A 73 13.74 -21.86 -13.59
N TRP A 74 14.08 -22.16 -12.34
CA TRP A 74 13.17 -22.80 -11.39
C TRP A 74 11.93 -21.94 -11.10
N THR A 75 12.13 -20.66 -10.76
CA THR A 75 11.01 -19.74 -10.47
C THR A 75 10.15 -19.47 -11.70
N THR A 76 10.79 -19.37 -12.87
CA THR A 76 10.09 -19.23 -14.16
C THR A 76 9.26 -20.48 -14.47
N TRP A 77 9.82 -21.67 -14.21
CA TRP A 77 9.16 -22.95 -14.49
C TRP A 77 7.94 -23.15 -13.60
N ASP A 78 8.06 -22.84 -12.32
CA ASP A 78 6.95 -22.94 -11.38
C ASP A 78 5.80 -21.98 -11.76
N GLY A 79 6.12 -20.73 -12.13
CA GLY A 79 5.11 -19.78 -12.63
C GLY A 79 4.43 -20.24 -13.92
N MET A 80 5.19 -20.80 -14.84
CA MET A 80 4.67 -21.29 -16.12
C MET A 80 3.87 -22.59 -15.98
N ARG A 81 4.26 -23.48 -15.07
CA ARG A 81 3.51 -24.68 -14.70
C ARG A 81 2.16 -24.28 -14.09
N ASN A 82 2.15 -23.26 -13.23
CA ASN A 82 0.92 -22.73 -12.65
C ASN A 82 -0.01 -22.11 -13.71
N PHE A 83 0.53 -21.70 -14.86
CA PHE A 83 -0.22 -21.12 -15.97
C PHE A 83 -0.77 -22.16 -16.96
N THR A 84 0.06 -23.11 -17.36
CA THR A 84 -0.29 -24.09 -18.42
C THR A 84 -0.92 -25.37 -17.87
N ASN A 85 -0.77 -25.65 -16.56
CA ASN A 85 -1.06 -26.95 -15.93
C ASN A 85 -0.31 -28.15 -16.54
N GLU A 86 0.61 -27.93 -17.49
CA GLU A 86 1.41 -28.96 -18.15
C GLU A 86 2.89 -28.81 -17.76
N PRO A 87 3.43 -29.72 -16.91
CA PRO A 87 4.77 -29.56 -16.34
C PRO A 87 5.89 -29.70 -17.37
N LEU A 88 5.68 -30.51 -18.42
CA LEU A 88 6.70 -30.85 -19.41
C LEU A 88 6.85 -29.77 -20.48
N LEU A 89 5.72 -29.22 -20.96
CA LEU A 89 5.70 -28.06 -21.86
C LEU A 89 6.33 -26.83 -21.20
N SER A 90 5.97 -26.58 -19.93
CA SER A 90 6.53 -25.47 -19.15
C SER A 90 8.05 -25.56 -19.02
N LEU A 91 8.60 -26.77 -18.81
CA LEU A 91 10.04 -26.98 -18.66
C LEU A 91 10.80 -26.74 -19.96
N MET A 92 10.25 -27.16 -21.11
CA MET A 92 10.87 -26.92 -22.42
C MET A 92 10.93 -25.42 -22.76
N ILE A 93 9.85 -24.69 -22.47
CA ILE A 93 9.78 -23.24 -22.73
C ILE A 93 10.74 -22.49 -21.81
N THR A 94 10.80 -22.82 -20.51
CA THR A 94 11.74 -22.17 -19.59
C THR A 94 13.19 -22.45 -19.90
N PHE A 95 13.53 -23.68 -20.32
CA PHE A 95 14.86 -23.99 -20.83
C PHE A 95 15.22 -23.14 -22.05
N GLY A 96 14.28 -22.95 -22.98
CA GLY A 96 14.45 -22.07 -24.14
C GLY A 96 14.68 -20.60 -23.75
N ILE A 97 13.85 -20.05 -22.85
CA ILE A 97 13.97 -18.66 -22.39
C ILE A 97 15.30 -18.42 -21.68
N GLN A 98 15.67 -19.28 -20.73
CA GLN A 98 16.91 -19.15 -19.96
C GLN A 98 18.16 -19.36 -20.82
N GLY A 99 18.11 -20.33 -21.75
CA GLY A 99 19.21 -20.59 -22.69
C GLY A 99 19.46 -19.39 -23.61
N VAL A 100 18.42 -18.82 -24.21
CA VAL A 100 18.53 -17.64 -25.07
C VAL A 100 18.99 -16.42 -24.26
N MET A 101 18.47 -16.24 -23.04
CA MET A 101 18.84 -15.13 -22.17
C MET A 101 20.32 -15.16 -21.79
N LEU A 102 20.85 -16.32 -21.40
CA LEU A 102 22.26 -16.48 -21.05
C LEU A 102 23.18 -16.26 -22.26
N ILE A 103 22.84 -16.82 -23.42
CA ILE A 103 23.60 -16.65 -24.67
C ILE A 103 23.59 -15.18 -25.12
N ALA A 104 22.43 -14.52 -25.06
CA ALA A 104 22.32 -13.12 -25.43
C ALA A 104 23.12 -12.22 -24.47
N ALA A 105 23.05 -12.46 -23.15
CA ALA A 105 23.85 -11.74 -22.16
C ALA A 105 25.37 -11.88 -22.42
N TRP A 106 25.81 -13.08 -22.78
CA TRP A 106 27.20 -13.35 -23.15
C TRP A 106 27.59 -12.58 -24.43
N LEU A 107 26.81 -12.69 -25.51
CA LEU A 107 27.10 -12.01 -26.78
C LEU A 107 27.09 -10.48 -26.64
N ILE A 108 26.19 -9.95 -25.82
CA ILE A 108 26.19 -8.53 -25.45
C ILE A 108 27.50 -8.19 -24.74
N GLY A 109 27.95 -8.99 -23.78
CA GLY A 109 29.24 -8.85 -23.10
C GLY A 109 30.43 -8.81 -24.06
N GLU A 110 30.49 -9.72 -25.04
CA GLU A 110 31.53 -9.73 -26.07
C GLU A 110 31.53 -8.44 -26.91
N SER A 111 30.35 -7.89 -27.17
CA SER A 111 30.22 -6.67 -27.94
C SER A 111 30.67 -5.40 -27.19
N PHE A 112 30.51 -5.37 -25.87
CA PHE A 112 31.07 -4.29 -25.04
C PHE A 112 32.58 -4.44 -24.86
N ALA A 113 33.08 -5.66 -24.71
CA ALA A 113 34.52 -5.97 -24.64
C ALA A 113 35.28 -5.42 -25.84
N SER A 114 34.75 -5.68 -27.04
CA SER A 114 35.35 -5.27 -28.31
C SER A 114 35.24 -3.76 -28.58
N GLY A 115 34.22 -3.08 -28.04
CA GLY A 115 34.03 -1.64 -28.19
C GLY A 115 34.90 -0.78 -27.27
N MET A 116 35.20 -1.23 -26.05
CA MET A 116 35.96 -0.44 -25.06
C MET A 116 37.48 -0.38 -25.32
N ASN A 117 38.07 -1.35 -26.04
CA ASN A 117 39.51 -1.38 -26.33
C ASN A 117 39.97 -0.40 -27.43
N VAL A 118 39.05 0.34 -28.05
CA VAL A 118 39.34 1.32 -29.14
C VAL A 118 39.78 2.69 -28.61
N ASN A 119 39.50 3.05 -27.34
CA ASN A 119 39.59 4.44 -26.87
C ASN A 119 40.67 4.76 -25.82
N ARG A 120 41.68 3.90 -25.60
CA ARG A 120 42.81 4.24 -24.70
C ARG A 120 43.98 4.96 -25.37
N SER A 121 43.99 5.15 -26.70
CA SER A 121 45.15 5.65 -27.45
C SER A 121 45.09 7.14 -27.87
N GLY A 122 44.50 8.01 -27.06
CA GLY A 122 44.29 9.43 -27.44
C GLY A 122 44.62 10.49 -26.39
N ARG A 123 45.21 10.15 -25.24
CA ARG A 123 45.45 11.14 -24.18
C ARG A 123 46.90 11.07 -23.67
N SER A 124 47.79 11.80 -24.33
CA SER A 124 48.99 12.34 -23.68
C SER A 124 49.18 13.81 -24.08
N GLU A 125 49.55 14.60 -23.07
CA GLU A 125 50.11 15.97 -23.15
C GLU A 125 49.13 17.15 -23.27
N ARG A 126 48.50 17.48 -22.12
CA ARG A 126 48.57 18.81 -21.48
C ARG A 126 47.65 18.86 -20.25
N ALA A 127 48.21 18.68 -19.05
CA ALA A 127 47.80 19.35 -17.82
C ALA A 127 48.65 18.83 -16.66
N GLY A 128 49.34 19.74 -15.98
CA GLY A 128 50.13 19.43 -14.79
C GLY A 128 49.24 19.06 -13.60
N PHE A 129 49.69 18.05 -12.86
CA PHE A 129 49.77 18.02 -11.39
C PHE A 129 48.61 18.63 -10.56
N ALA A 130 47.34 18.35 -10.89
CA ALA A 130 46.21 18.46 -9.97
C ALA A 130 44.99 17.75 -10.56
N GLY A 131 44.62 16.55 -10.07
CA GLY A 131 43.40 15.90 -10.60
C GLY A 131 43.13 14.42 -10.30
N TYR A 132 43.96 13.74 -9.50
CA TYR A 132 43.63 12.36 -9.08
C TYR A 132 42.69 12.40 -7.87
N GLY A 133 41.38 12.34 -8.11
CA GLY A 133 40.41 12.07 -7.05
C GLY A 133 38.96 12.43 -7.36
N PHE A 134 38.71 13.40 -8.25
CA PHE A 134 37.35 13.93 -8.43
C PHE A 134 36.50 13.18 -9.47
N GLU A 135 37.11 12.57 -10.50
CA GLU A 135 36.35 11.91 -11.58
C GLU A 135 35.62 10.63 -11.13
N TRP A 136 36.24 9.79 -10.29
CA TRP A 136 35.58 8.59 -9.75
C TRP A 136 34.52 8.95 -8.70
N VAL A 137 34.76 10.02 -7.93
CA VAL A 137 33.80 10.56 -6.96
C VAL A 137 32.59 11.18 -7.66
N ALA A 138 32.79 11.88 -8.77
CA ALA A 138 31.70 12.43 -9.58
C ALA A 138 30.85 11.32 -10.24
N GLY A 139 31.47 10.24 -10.74
CA GLY A 139 30.76 9.08 -11.27
C GLY A 139 29.99 8.29 -10.20
N ALA A 140 30.60 8.08 -9.03
CA ALA A 140 29.93 7.44 -7.89
C ALA A 140 28.80 8.31 -7.31
N MET A 141 29.00 9.62 -7.21
CA MET A 141 27.97 10.58 -6.81
C MET A 141 26.82 10.62 -7.81
N LEU A 142 27.09 10.57 -9.12
CA LEU A 142 26.03 10.50 -10.14
C LEU A 142 25.23 9.19 -10.01
N GLY A 143 25.90 8.06 -9.77
CA GLY A 143 25.26 6.78 -9.49
C GLY A 143 24.42 6.81 -8.22
N ILE A 144 24.94 7.40 -7.13
CA ILE A 144 24.24 7.57 -5.86
C ILE A 144 23.07 8.56 -5.97
N VAL A 145 23.17 9.59 -6.80
CA VAL A 145 22.09 10.56 -7.05
C VAL A 145 21.01 9.97 -7.95
N ILE A 146 21.37 9.13 -8.92
CA ILE A 146 20.38 8.44 -9.77
C ILE A 146 19.67 7.34 -8.97
N VAL A 147 20.42 6.51 -8.24
CA VAL A 147 19.85 5.42 -7.42
C VAL A 147 19.15 5.98 -6.18
N GLY A 148 19.74 6.95 -5.51
CA GLY A 148 19.11 7.66 -4.39
C GLY A 148 17.91 8.50 -4.83
N GLY A 149 17.96 9.08 -6.04
CA GLY A 149 16.87 9.82 -6.64
C GLY A 149 15.70 8.92 -7.05
N THR A 150 15.95 7.74 -7.63
CA THR A 150 14.90 6.76 -7.92
C THR A 150 14.32 6.16 -6.65
N ILE A 151 15.15 5.85 -5.65
CA ILE A 151 14.68 5.41 -4.32
C ILE A 151 13.85 6.51 -3.65
N ALA A 152 14.27 7.77 -3.70
CA ALA A 152 13.50 8.89 -3.15
C ALA A 152 12.19 9.15 -3.91
N LEU A 153 12.15 8.93 -5.22
CA LEU A 153 10.93 9.01 -6.03
C LEU A 153 9.94 7.89 -5.68
N ILE A 154 10.46 6.67 -5.47
CA ILE A 154 9.68 5.50 -5.05
C ILE A 154 9.16 5.67 -3.60
N VAL A 155 9.97 6.24 -2.71
CA VAL A 155 9.60 6.51 -1.31
C VAL A 155 8.63 7.70 -1.20
N ARG A 156 8.73 8.74 -2.04
CA ARG A 156 7.74 9.83 -2.07
C ARG A 156 6.43 9.46 -2.75
N ALA A 157 6.45 8.54 -3.72
CA ALA A 157 5.23 7.93 -4.26
C ALA A 157 4.47 7.12 -3.20
N GLN A 158 5.11 6.82 -2.07
CA GLN A 158 4.57 6.02 -0.97
C GLN A 158 3.76 6.82 0.08
N GLU A 159 3.80 8.16 0.09
CA GLU A 159 3.25 8.97 1.22
C GLU A 159 2.08 9.94 0.93
N ALA A 160 1.60 10.14 -0.30
CA ALA A 160 0.45 11.04 -0.48
C ALA A 160 -0.48 10.69 -1.64
N ALA A 161 -1.78 10.70 -1.33
CA ALA A 161 -2.87 10.95 -2.27
C ALA A 161 -2.82 12.41 -2.78
N ALA A 162 -1.73 12.79 -3.45
CA ALA A 162 -1.53 14.10 -4.06
C ALA A 162 -1.15 13.93 -5.53
N PRO A 163 -1.63 14.82 -6.43
CA PRO A 163 -1.44 14.68 -7.86
C PRO A 163 0.05 14.67 -8.21
N LEU A 164 0.40 13.75 -9.10
CA LEU A 164 1.73 13.57 -9.66
C LEU A 164 2.26 14.93 -10.18
N LEU A 165 3.30 15.47 -9.52
CA LEU A 165 4.16 16.58 -9.93
C LEU A 165 3.45 17.94 -10.19
N THR A 166 3.59 18.89 -9.26
CA THR A 166 3.38 20.32 -9.60
C THR A 166 4.48 20.79 -10.54
N ASN A 167 4.11 21.58 -11.56
CA ASN A 167 5.01 22.07 -12.63
C ASN A 167 6.32 22.67 -12.11
N ASP A 168 6.32 23.29 -10.93
CA ASP A 168 7.50 23.92 -10.34
C ASP A 168 8.59 22.91 -9.94
N GLN A 169 8.22 21.72 -9.47
CA GLN A 169 9.20 20.68 -9.09
C GLN A 169 9.82 20.00 -10.31
N LEU A 170 9.06 19.86 -11.40
CA LEU A 170 9.56 19.46 -12.71
C LEU A 170 10.51 20.51 -13.28
N LEU A 171 10.20 21.80 -13.11
CA LEU A 171 11.06 22.91 -13.52
C LEU A 171 12.36 22.95 -12.72
N PHE A 172 12.33 22.77 -11.39
CA PHE A 172 13.57 22.70 -10.59
C PHE A 172 14.41 21.46 -10.91
N ALA A 173 13.79 20.30 -11.13
CA ALA A 173 14.50 19.09 -11.56
C ALA A 173 15.08 19.25 -12.97
N ALA A 174 14.34 19.87 -13.89
CA ALA A 174 14.78 20.15 -15.26
C ALA A 174 15.87 21.22 -15.30
N VAL A 175 15.81 22.26 -14.45
CA VAL A 175 16.84 23.30 -14.33
C VAL A 175 18.09 22.76 -13.63
N ALA A 176 17.95 21.85 -12.67
CA ALA A 176 19.07 21.13 -12.06
C ALA A 176 19.74 20.19 -13.07
N LEU A 177 18.96 19.42 -13.84
CA LEU A 177 19.47 18.58 -14.94
C LEU A 177 20.07 19.41 -16.08
N ALA A 178 19.47 20.55 -16.43
CA ALA A 178 19.96 21.44 -17.46
C ALA A 178 21.22 22.19 -17.02
N SER A 179 21.35 22.56 -15.75
CA SER A 179 22.57 23.17 -15.20
C SER A 179 23.70 22.14 -15.04
N LEU A 180 23.38 20.91 -14.63
CA LEU A 180 24.33 19.78 -14.68
C LEU A 180 24.75 19.42 -16.12
N ALA A 181 23.81 19.44 -17.06
CA ALA A 181 24.09 19.24 -18.48
C ALA A 181 24.92 20.40 -19.05
N LEU A 182 24.64 21.65 -18.65
CA LEU A 182 25.40 22.83 -19.07
C LEU A 182 26.84 22.78 -18.53
N VAL A 183 27.03 22.36 -17.27
CA VAL A 183 28.35 22.14 -16.66
C VAL A 183 29.09 20.98 -17.34
N ALA A 184 28.38 19.91 -17.73
CA ALA A 184 28.93 18.79 -18.48
C ALA A 184 29.24 19.10 -19.96
N ILE A 185 28.50 20.04 -20.58
CA ILE A 185 28.73 20.53 -21.95
C ILE A 185 29.89 21.54 -21.98
N LEU A 186 30.03 22.36 -20.94
CA LEU A 186 31.16 23.31 -20.78
C LEU A 186 32.51 22.59 -20.55
N GLN A 187 32.49 21.34 -20.06
CA GLN A 187 33.66 20.45 -20.02
C GLN A 187 33.55 19.38 -21.12
N GLY A 188 33.91 19.74 -22.35
CA GLY A 188 33.66 19.00 -23.60
C GLY A 188 34.20 17.56 -23.75
N ASP A 189 34.66 16.89 -22.70
CA ASP A 189 35.19 15.52 -22.73
C ASP A 189 34.23 14.45 -22.18
N LEU A 190 33.09 14.82 -21.58
CA LEU A 190 32.17 13.85 -20.98
C LEU A 190 31.14 13.25 -21.96
N LEU A 191 30.77 13.92 -23.06
CA LEU A 191 29.71 13.43 -23.97
C LEU A 191 30.18 12.41 -25.02
N SER A 192 31.44 12.48 -25.44
CA SER A 192 32.04 11.57 -26.44
C SER A 192 31.92 10.08 -26.07
N PRO A 193 32.24 9.64 -24.83
CA PRO A 193 32.13 8.21 -24.46
C PRO A 193 30.67 7.70 -24.38
N TYR A 194 29.70 8.54 -24.01
CA TYR A 194 28.29 8.12 -23.91
C TYR A 194 27.59 8.04 -25.27
N VAL A 195 27.90 8.95 -26.20
CA VAL A 195 27.39 8.91 -27.59
C VAL A 195 27.98 7.74 -28.39
N GLN A 196 29.18 7.27 -28.03
CA GLN A 196 29.78 6.08 -28.65
C GLN A 196 29.30 4.77 -28.01
N SER A 197 29.00 4.77 -26.70
CA SER A 197 28.36 3.62 -26.01
C SER A 197 26.95 3.36 -26.56
N SER A 198 26.19 4.41 -26.85
CA SER A 198 24.87 4.27 -27.50
C SER A 198 24.97 3.71 -28.92
N LYS A 199 26.05 4.01 -29.66
CA LYS A 199 26.31 3.44 -31.00
C LYS A 199 26.58 1.92 -30.96
N ILE A 200 27.25 1.42 -29.93
CA ILE A 200 27.46 -0.03 -29.71
C ILE A 200 26.13 -0.72 -29.37
N ILE A 201 25.34 -0.11 -28.49
CA ILE A 201 23.99 -0.59 -28.14
C ILE A 201 23.09 -0.65 -29.38
N LEU A 202 23.12 0.38 -30.23
CA LEU A 202 22.31 0.46 -31.45
C LEU A 202 22.72 -0.61 -32.48
N ARG A 203 24.02 -0.89 -32.62
CA ARG A 203 24.53 -1.90 -33.56
C ARG A 203 24.12 -3.32 -33.18
N ASN A 204 23.94 -3.57 -31.88
CA ASN A 204 23.50 -4.86 -31.34
C ASN A 204 22.07 -4.81 -30.79
N ALA A 205 21.25 -3.89 -31.29
CA ALA A 205 19.89 -3.67 -30.81
C ALA A 205 19.03 -4.95 -30.88
N VAL A 206 19.26 -5.82 -31.87
CA VAL A 206 18.56 -7.10 -32.00
C VAL A 206 18.85 -8.03 -30.82
N LEU A 207 20.11 -8.12 -30.36
CA LEU A 207 20.49 -8.92 -29.19
C LEU A 207 19.87 -8.36 -27.91
N TRP A 208 19.83 -7.02 -27.78
CA TRP A 208 19.20 -6.33 -26.66
C TRP A 208 17.68 -6.54 -26.63
N VAL A 209 16.99 -6.47 -27.77
CA VAL A 209 15.55 -6.72 -27.86
C VAL A 209 15.25 -8.18 -27.53
N MET A 210 16.04 -9.13 -28.04
CA MET A 210 15.89 -10.54 -27.74
C MET A 210 16.12 -10.83 -26.25
N PHE A 211 17.17 -10.23 -25.66
CA PHE A 211 17.45 -10.34 -24.23
C PHE A 211 16.31 -9.76 -23.38
N LEU A 212 15.86 -8.54 -23.67
CA LEU A 212 14.79 -7.87 -22.92
C LEU A 212 13.44 -8.59 -23.06
N ALA A 213 13.14 -9.16 -24.23
CA ALA A 213 11.93 -9.96 -24.43
C ALA A 213 11.98 -11.25 -23.58
N CYS A 214 13.11 -11.97 -23.60
CA CYS A 214 13.29 -13.16 -22.76
C CYS A 214 13.26 -12.82 -21.27
N MET A 215 13.93 -11.73 -20.86
CA MET A 215 13.93 -11.23 -19.49
C MET A 215 12.52 -10.85 -19.03
N ALA A 216 11.77 -10.07 -19.82
CA ALA A 216 10.40 -9.68 -19.46
C ALA A 216 9.48 -10.91 -19.28
N THR A 217 9.64 -11.90 -20.15
CA THR A 217 8.87 -13.16 -20.07
C THR A 217 9.27 -13.96 -18.83
N SER A 218 10.57 -14.06 -18.53
CA SER A 218 11.11 -14.72 -17.34
C SER A 218 10.63 -14.05 -16.03
N VAL A 219 10.81 -12.73 -15.92
CA VAL A 219 10.35 -11.92 -14.77
C VAL A 219 8.86 -12.08 -14.55
N PHE A 220 8.04 -12.08 -15.61
CA PHE A 220 6.59 -12.20 -15.49
C PHE A 220 6.16 -13.53 -14.83
N PHE A 221 6.70 -14.66 -15.30
CA PHE A 221 6.36 -15.96 -14.71
C PHE A 221 7.01 -16.17 -13.34
N SER A 222 8.25 -15.71 -13.15
CA SER A 222 8.93 -15.73 -11.86
C SER A 222 8.14 -14.94 -10.80
N PHE A 223 7.59 -13.79 -11.18
CA PHE A 223 6.72 -12.98 -10.34
C PHE A 223 5.46 -13.73 -9.89
N ASP A 224 4.74 -14.44 -10.78
CA ASP A 224 3.54 -15.21 -10.38
C ASP A 224 3.89 -16.29 -9.35
N SER A 225 5.00 -17.01 -9.54
CA SER A 225 5.50 -18.01 -8.59
C SER A 225 5.82 -17.39 -7.23
N LEU A 226 6.63 -16.32 -7.21
CA LEU A 226 7.03 -15.59 -6.00
C LEU A 226 5.82 -14.98 -5.28
N PHE A 227 4.92 -14.34 -6.02
CA PHE A 227 3.70 -13.73 -5.48
C PHE A 227 2.79 -14.77 -4.83
N SER A 228 2.62 -15.93 -5.49
CA SER A 228 1.79 -17.01 -4.95
C SER A 228 2.37 -17.68 -3.70
N THR A 229 3.71 -17.65 -3.55
CA THR A 229 4.43 -18.19 -2.40
C THR A 229 4.44 -17.21 -1.21
N ILE A 230 4.57 -15.91 -1.49
CA ILE A 230 4.60 -14.85 -0.47
C ILE A 230 3.19 -14.56 0.07
N PHE A 231 2.13 -14.80 -0.72
CA PHE A 231 0.76 -14.45 -0.37
C PHE A 231 -0.15 -15.69 -0.19
N PRO A 232 -0.36 -16.20 1.03
CA PRO A 232 -1.16 -17.41 1.26
C PRO A 232 -2.65 -17.21 0.91
N GLN A 233 -3.36 -18.28 0.53
CA GLN A 233 -4.76 -18.22 0.08
C GLN A 233 -5.71 -17.56 1.10
N SER A 234 -5.45 -17.69 2.40
CA SER A 234 -6.28 -17.09 3.47
C SER A 234 -6.25 -15.56 3.48
N GLU A 235 -5.11 -14.94 3.18
CA GLU A 235 -5.00 -13.48 3.10
C GLU A 235 -5.63 -12.93 1.82
N ARG A 236 -5.68 -13.73 0.73
CA ARG A 236 -6.40 -13.38 -0.51
C ARG A 236 -7.89 -13.27 -0.28
N VAL A 237 -8.47 -14.23 0.44
CA VAL A 237 -9.90 -14.23 0.75
C VAL A 237 -10.24 -13.02 1.62
N ARG A 238 -9.42 -12.70 2.63
CA ARG A 238 -9.64 -11.54 3.50
C ARG A 238 -9.47 -10.19 2.77
N ALA A 239 -8.47 -10.07 1.91
CA ALA A 239 -8.28 -8.87 1.08
C ALA A 239 -9.41 -8.71 0.05
N ALA A 240 -9.86 -9.81 -0.56
CA ALA A 240 -11.00 -9.83 -1.47
C ALA A 240 -12.31 -9.45 -0.77
N GLU A 241 -12.52 -9.89 0.47
CA GLU A 241 -13.66 -9.52 1.30
C GLU A 241 -13.67 -8.02 1.61
N LEU A 242 -12.54 -7.45 2.04
CA LEU A 242 -12.39 -6.00 2.27
C LEU A 242 -12.62 -5.18 0.99
N ARG A 243 -12.11 -5.65 -0.16
CA ARG A 243 -12.33 -4.99 -1.45
C ARG A 243 -13.81 -5.03 -1.84
N ALA A 244 -14.47 -6.18 -1.67
CA ALA A 244 -15.89 -6.33 -1.95
C ALA A 244 -16.76 -5.48 -1.02
N GLN A 245 -16.40 -5.35 0.26
CA GLN A 245 -17.08 -4.44 1.20
C GLN A 245 -17.00 -2.99 0.70
N ASN A 246 -15.82 -2.52 0.29
CA ASN A 246 -15.65 -1.16 -0.24
C ASN A 246 -16.40 -0.95 -1.57
N GLN A 247 -16.37 -1.93 -2.47
CA GLN A 247 -17.09 -1.86 -3.74
C GLN A 247 -18.61 -1.85 -3.53
N VAL A 248 -19.12 -2.73 -2.67
CA VAL A 248 -20.54 -2.77 -2.34
C VAL A 248 -20.97 -1.50 -1.60
N ALA A 249 -20.15 -0.96 -0.69
CA ALA A 249 -20.41 0.33 -0.06
C ALA A 249 -20.53 1.46 -1.10
N GLY A 250 -19.63 1.48 -2.08
CA GLY A 250 -19.69 2.41 -3.21
C GLY A 250 -20.96 2.25 -4.04
N ILE A 251 -21.33 1.02 -4.38
CA ILE A 251 -22.58 0.73 -5.13
C ILE A 251 -23.83 1.15 -4.34
N VAL A 252 -23.87 0.87 -3.03
CA VAL A 252 -24.99 1.28 -2.17
C VAL A 252 -25.06 2.80 -2.07
N SER A 253 -23.92 3.50 -2.03
CA SER A 253 -23.87 4.96 -2.10
C SER A 253 -24.38 5.50 -3.43
N ASP A 254 -23.94 4.92 -4.56
CA ASP A 254 -24.42 5.23 -5.92
C ASP A 254 -25.95 5.05 -6.03
N ILE A 255 -26.49 3.96 -5.48
CA ILE A 255 -27.95 3.71 -5.42
C ILE A 255 -28.62 4.87 -4.66
N GLY A 256 -28.11 5.23 -3.47
CA GLY A 256 -28.65 6.32 -2.67
C GLY A 256 -28.65 7.68 -3.39
N GLN A 257 -27.55 8.01 -4.09
CA GLN A 257 -27.46 9.23 -4.91
C GLN A 257 -28.42 9.21 -6.11
N THR A 258 -28.56 8.05 -6.75
CA THR A 258 -29.49 7.87 -7.88
C THR A 258 -30.94 8.04 -7.43
N ILE A 259 -31.32 7.45 -6.29
CA ILE A 259 -32.64 7.64 -5.66
C ILE A 259 -32.90 9.13 -5.40
N ALA A 260 -31.95 9.83 -4.78
CA ALA A 260 -32.10 11.26 -4.45
C ALA A 260 -32.29 12.12 -5.72
N THR A 261 -31.52 11.84 -6.77
CA THR A 261 -31.60 12.55 -8.05
C THR A 261 -32.92 12.26 -8.76
N ARG A 262 -33.32 10.99 -8.83
CA ARG A 262 -34.59 10.58 -9.47
C ARG A 262 -35.80 11.08 -8.71
N ARG A 263 -35.76 11.12 -7.38
CA ARG A 263 -36.87 11.66 -6.58
C ARG A 263 -37.15 13.12 -6.93
N LEU A 264 -36.10 13.93 -7.13
CA LEU A 264 -36.27 15.33 -7.56
C LEU A 264 -36.83 15.43 -8.99
N GLN A 265 -36.29 14.64 -9.93
CA GLN A 265 -36.74 14.65 -11.33
C GLN A 265 -38.19 14.18 -11.49
N GLU A 266 -38.56 13.08 -10.82
CA GLU A 266 -39.91 12.52 -10.89
C GLU A 266 -40.92 13.40 -10.13
N ALA A 267 -40.51 14.07 -9.05
CA ALA A 267 -41.34 15.07 -8.38
C ALA A 267 -41.61 16.28 -9.29
N GLU A 268 -40.61 16.78 -10.01
CA GLU A 268 -40.79 17.86 -10.99
C GLU A 268 -41.68 17.41 -12.16
N ALA A 269 -41.46 16.19 -12.66
CA ALA A 269 -42.28 15.58 -13.71
C ALA A 269 -43.75 15.45 -13.28
N LEU A 270 -44.02 15.05 -12.03
CA LEU A 270 -45.37 14.99 -11.46
C LEU A 270 -46.08 16.34 -11.53
N PHE A 271 -45.45 17.43 -11.07
CA PHE A 271 -46.08 18.75 -11.07
C PHE A 271 -46.24 19.36 -12.48
N SER A 272 -45.47 18.89 -13.45
CA SER A 272 -45.65 19.23 -14.88
C SER A 272 -46.69 18.34 -15.59
N SER A 273 -47.14 17.26 -14.95
CA SER A 273 -48.01 16.28 -15.59
C SER A 273 -49.42 16.84 -15.84
N PRO A 274 -50.07 16.49 -16.96
CA PRO A 274 -51.43 16.96 -17.26
C PRO A 274 -52.44 16.48 -16.22
N GLY A 275 -52.23 15.31 -15.61
CA GLY A 275 -53.10 14.74 -14.59
C GLY A 275 -53.07 15.54 -13.27
N TRP A 276 -51.89 16.02 -12.86
CA TRP A 276 -51.75 16.91 -11.70
C TRP A 276 -52.27 18.32 -11.99
N LEU A 277 -51.92 18.91 -13.15
CA LEU A 277 -52.35 20.26 -13.50
C LEU A 277 -53.87 20.40 -13.57
N ALA A 278 -54.58 19.37 -14.05
CA ALA A 278 -56.04 19.35 -14.05
C ALA A 278 -56.62 19.34 -12.62
N TYR A 279 -56.01 18.59 -11.70
CA TYR A 279 -56.41 18.55 -10.29
C TYR A 279 -56.08 19.87 -9.57
N GLU A 280 -54.88 20.41 -9.76
CA GLU A 280 -54.45 21.69 -9.18
C GLU A 280 -55.37 22.85 -9.62
N GLN A 281 -55.85 22.85 -10.88
CA GLN A 281 -56.84 23.82 -11.33
C GLN A 281 -58.17 23.73 -10.57
N GLN A 282 -58.62 22.54 -10.15
CA GLN A 282 -59.83 22.40 -9.33
C GLN A 282 -59.59 22.90 -7.91
N LEU A 283 -58.41 22.59 -7.34
CA LEU A 283 -58.00 23.08 -6.02
C LEU A 283 -57.91 24.61 -5.99
N ASP A 284 -57.36 25.23 -7.04
CA ASP A 284 -57.26 26.69 -7.15
C ASP A 284 -58.61 27.38 -7.32
N LYS A 285 -59.53 26.77 -8.09
CA LYS A 285 -60.91 27.25 -8.19
C LYS A 285 -61.61 27.22 -6.83
N LEU A 286 -61.39 26.16 -6.04
CA LEU A 286 -61.95 26.06 -4.69
C LEU A 286 -61.34 27.10 -3.75
N ALA A 287 -60.01 27.22 -3.72
CA ALA A 287 -59.31 28.21 -2.91
C ALA A 287 -59.77 29.64 -3.21
N GLY A 288 -59.84 30.01 -4.50
CA GLY A 288 -60.25 31.35 -4.91
C GLY A 288 -61.70 31.68 -4.54
N LYS A 289 -62.62 30.69 -4.67
CA LYS A 289 -64.01 30.86 -4.25
C LYS A 289 -64.17 30.90 -2.73
N ALA A 290 -63.36 30.13 -2.00
CA ALA A 290 -63.33 30.15 -0.54
C ALA A 290 -62.80 31.47 0.01
N GLN A 291 -61.70 32.00 -0.53
CA GLN A 291 -61.14 33.30 -0.16
C GLN A 291 -62.15 34.45 -0.38
N GLY A 292 -62.89 34.43 -1.50
CA GLY A 292 -63.92 35.43 -1.78
C GLY A 292 -65.16 35.37 -0.87
N ALA A 293 -65.35 34.27 -0.16
CA ALA A 293 -66.52 34.03 0.70
C ALA A 293 -66.17 33.80 2.18
N GLN A 294 -64.91 34.00 2.57
CA GLN A 294 -64.41 33.68 3.90
C GLN A 294 -65.23 34.34 5.01
N ALA A 295 -65.51 35.64 4.90
CA ALA A 295 -66.32 36.38 5.89
C ALA A 295 -67.75 35.80 6.02
N ALA A 296 -68.37 35.42 4.90
CA ALA A 296 -69.73 34.86 4.92
C ALA A 296 -69.78 33.46 5.56
N ILE A 297 -68.73 32.67 5.39
CA ILE A 297 -68.59 31.36 6.04
C ILE A 297 -68.34 31.57 7.54
N GLU A 298 -67.40 32.44 7.92
CA GLU A 298 -67.09 32.74 9.32
C GLU A 298 -68.34 33.23 10.09
N ASP A 299 -69.09 34.18 9.51
CA ASP A 299 -70.31 34.72 10.12
C ASP A 299 -71.38 33.64 10.36
N TYR A 300 -71.63 32.78 9.37
CA TYR A 300 -72.63 31.71 9.47
C TYR A 300 -72.29 30.71 10.59
N PHE A 301 -71.03 30.29 10.68
CA PHE A 301 -70.59 29.32 11.67
C PHE A 301 -70.48 29.93 13.08
N ASN A 302 -70.04 31.19 13.20
CA ASN A 302 -70.03 31.91 14.47
C ASN A 302 -71.45 32.03 15.06
N GLN A 303 -72.44 32.38 14.22
CA GLN A 303 -73.85 32.41 14.64
C GLN A 303 -74.35 31.04 15.16
N GLN A 304 -73.97 29.94 14.50
CA GLN A 304 -74.35 28.60 14.94
C GLN A 304 -73.68 28.20 16.27
N ILE A 305 -72.41 28.56 16.47
CA ILE A 305 -71.68 28.28 17.72
C ILE A 305 -72.29 29.08 18.88
N GLU A 306 -72.62 30.35 18.68
CA GLU A 306 -73.26 31.21 19.70
C GLU A 306 -74.64 30.69 20.12
N GLN A 307 -75.49 30.32 19.15
CA GLN A 307 -76.81 29.74 19.43
C GLN A 307 -76.71 28.43 20.22
N ARG A 308 -75.72 27.59 19.92
CA ARG A 308 -75.50 26.34 20.66
C ARG A 308 -74.98 26.59 22.08
N ASN A 309 -74.02 27.50 22.24
CA ASN A 309 -73.42 27.82 23.54
C ASN A 309 -74.45 28.42 24.50
N THR A 310 -75.34 29.28 23.99
CA THR A 310 -76.44 29.85 24.79
C THR A 310 -77.42 28.77 25.24
N GLN A 311 -77.84 27.84 24.38
CA GLN A 311 -78.70 26.71 24.76
C GLN A 311 -78.05 25.79 25.79
N ARG A 312 -76.76 25.45 25.61
CA ARG A 312 -76.02 24.64 26.58
C ARG A 312 -75.93 25.31 27.95
N SER A 313 -75.58 26.60 27.98
CA SER A 313 -75.48 27.37 29.23
C SER A 313 -76.82 27.37 29.99
N GLN A 314 -77.94 27.59 29.31
CA GLN A 314 -79.28 27.54 29.93
C GLN A 314 -79.60 26.17 30.54
N HIS A 315 -79.21 25.08 29.88
CA HIS A 315 -79.44 23.73 30.41
C HIS A 315 -78.49 23.39 31.58
N GLN A 316 -77.25 23.87 31.55
CA GLN A 316 -76.30 23.71 32.66
C GLN A 316 -76.75 24.46 33.91
N GLU A 317 -77.28 25.68 33.76
CA GLU A 317 -77.83 26.45 34.89
C GLU A 317 -79.02 25.72 35.54
N ARG A 318 -79.94 25.17 34.73
CA ARG A 318 -81.09 24.39 35.22
C ARG A 318 -80.63 23.14 35.98
N LEU A 319 -79.66 22.39 35.44
CA LEU A 319 -79.10 21.21 36.11
C LEU A 319 -78.49 21.57 37.46
N ALA A 320 -77.60 22.56 37.49
CA ALA A 320 -76.93 23.00 38.72
C ALA A 320 -77.94 23.49 39.78
N SER A 321 -78.99 24.21 39.36
CA SER A 321 -80.05 24.65 40.27
C SER A 321 -80.86 23.49 40.86
N ALA A 322 -81.20 22.48 40.04
CA ALA A 322 -81.95 21.31 40.47
C ALA A 322 -81.12 20.42 41.41
N GLU A 323 -79.84 20.21 41.13
CA GLU A 323 -78.91 19.45 41.97
C GLU A 323 -78.69 20.11 43.34
N SER A 324 -78.53 21.44 43.36
CA SER A 324 -78.39 22.19 44.61
C SER A 324 -79.63 22.05 45.51
N GLN A 325 -80.83 22.21 44.93
CA GLN A 325 -82.09 22.02 45.65
C GLN A 325 -82.27 20.57 46.13
N GLN A 326 -81.88 19.59 45.31
CA GLN A 326 -81.92 18.17 45.67
C GLN A 326 -81.02 17.87 46.88
N SER A 327 -79.82 18.43 46.92
CA SER A 327 -78.89 18.25 48.03
C SER A 327 -79.46 18.80 49.35
N GLY A 328 -80.05 20.00 49.32
CA GLY A 328 -80.70 20.59 50.49
C GLY A 328 -81.86 19.74 51.03
N LEU A 329 -82.71 19.22 50.14
CA LEU A 329 -83.84 18.37 50.52
C LEU A 329 -83.38 16.98 51.02
N LYS A 330 -82.31 16.40 50.46
CA LYS A 330 -81.72 15.14 50.95
C LYS A 330 -81.20 15.29 52.38
N ILE A 331 -80.51 16.38 52.69
CA ILE A 331 -80.03 16.65 54.06
C ILE A 331 -81.21 16.73 55.03
N LYS A 332 -82.29 17.44 54.66
CA LYS A 332 -83.49 17.53 55.48
C LYS A 332 -84.18 16.18 55.67
N SER A 333 -84.24 15.35 54.62
CA SER A 333 -84.76 13.97 54.70
C SER A 333 -83.97 13.11 55.69
N ILE A 334 -82.63 13.20 55.68
CA ILE A 334 -81.76 12.49 56.64
C ILE A 334 -82.05 12.94 58.07
N GLN A 335 -82.13 14.25 58.31
CA GLN A 335 -82.42 14.82 59.63
C GLN A 335 -83.79 14.36 60.18
N LEU A 336 -84.83 14.36 59.34
CA LEU A 336 -86.17 13.91 59.71
C LEU A 336 -86.21 12.39 59.98
N ASN A 337 -85.49 11.59 59.19
CA ASN A 337 -85.38 10.14 59.42
C ASN A 337 -84.66 9.83 60.75
N GLU A 338 -83.60 10.56 61.08
CA GLU A 338 -82.90 10.42 62.37
C GLU A 338 -83.82 10.78 63.55
N GLU A 339 -84.64 11.84 63.43
CA GLU A 339 -85.65 12.20 64.43
C GLU A 339 -86.72 11.11 64.59
N ILE A 340 -87.20 10.51 63.48
CA ILE A 340 -88.11 9.35 63.54
C ILE A 340 -87.46 8.19 64.29
N SER A 341 -86.22 7.81 63.95
CA SER A 341 -85.52 6.71 64.61
C SER A 341 -85.35 6.95 66.11
N ARG A 342 -85.01 8.18 66.50
CA ARG A 342 -84.91 8.58 67.91
C ARG A 342 -86.25 8.45 68.64
N LEU A 343 -87.33 8.98 68.07
CA LEU A 343 -88.68 8.91 68.65
C LEU A 343 -89.21 7.47 68.71
N GLN A 344 -88.91 6.65 67.71
CA GLN A 344 -89.27 5.23 67.70
C GLN A 344 -88.50 4.41 68.75
N ALA A 345 -87.25 4.78 69.04
CA ALA A 345 -86.47 4.17 70.12
C ALA A 345 -87.01 4.56 71.52
N GLU A 346 -87.57 5.76 71.68
CA GLU A 346 -88.19 6.24 72.93
C GLU A 346 -89.60 5.67 73.18
N ARG A 347 -90.32 5.34 72.09
CA ARG A 347 -91.67 4.76 72.15
C ARG A 347 -91.80 3.51 73.03
N PRO A 348 -90.97 2.44 72.92
CA PRO A 348 -91.12 1.24 73.74
C PRO A 348 -90.93 1.51 75.24
N GLU A 349 -90.05 2.44 75.60
CA GLU A 349 -89.87 2.83 77.01
C GLU A 349 -91.12 3.52 77.55
N SER A 350 -91.68 4.45 76.77
CA SER A 350 -92.94 5.13 77.10
C SER A 350 -94.13 4.16 77.15
N ALA A 351 -94.22 3.24 76.20
CA ALA A 351 -95.25 2.20 76.17
C ALA A 351 -95.14 1.26 77.38
N ALA A 352 -93.94 0.81 77.73
CA ALA A 352 -93.70 0.01 78.92
C ALA A 352 -94.07 0.77 80.20
N ALA A 353 -93.85 2.08 80.27
CA ALA A 353 -94.30 2.91 81.39
C ALA A 353 -95.83 2.99 81.49
N VAL A 354 -96.52 3.12 80.36
CA VAL A 354 -98.00 3.05 80.30
C VAL A 354 -98.48 1.70 80.78
N ASP A 355 -97.91 0.60 80.28
CA ASP A 355 -98.34 -0.76 80.63
C ASP A 355 -98.09 -1.06 82.12
N ARG A 356 -96.92 -0.69 82.67
CA ARG A 356 -96.63 -0.83 84.10
C ARG A 356 -97.67 -0.11 84.97
N GLN A 357 -97.96 1.15 84.66
CA GLN A 357 -98.93 1.93 85.43
C GLN A 357 -100.37 1.42 85.22
N ARG A 358 -100.67 0.89 84.04
CA ARG A 358 -101.96 0.24 83.75
C ARG A 358 -102.18 -1.01 84.58
N GLN A 359 -101.15 -1.85 84.75
CA GLN A 359 -101.21 -3.01 85.64
C GLN A 359 -101.46 -2.60 87.10
N VAL A 360 -100.85 -1.50 87.57
CA VAL A 360 -101.13 -0.95 88.91
C VAL A 360 -102.59 -0.51 89.04
N VAL A 361 -103.13 0.18 88.02
CA VAL A 361 -104.56 0.57 87.99
C VAL A 361 -105.45 -0.66 88.03
N LEU A 362 -105.18 -1.68 87.22
CA LEU A 362 -105.95 -2.94 87.18
C LEU A 362 -105.92 -3.68 88.52
N GLU A 363 -104.76 -3.73 89.19
CA GLU A 363 -104.64 -4.37 90.50
C GLU A 363 -105.38 -3.59 91.59
N ILE A 364 -105.36 -2.25 91.55
CA ILE A 364 -106.18 -1.43 92.46
C ILE A 364 -107.67 -1.64 92.18
N GLN A 365 -108.09 -1.74 90.91
CA GLN A 365 -109.47 -2.04 90.55
C GLN A 365 -109.91 -3.39 91.10
N ARG A 366 -109.07 -4.42 90.92
CA ARG A 366 -109.32 -5.77 91.47
C ARG A 366 -109.49 -5.73 92.99
N ARG A 367 -108.60 -5.04 93.71
CA ARG A 367 -108.70 -4.84 95.17
C ARG A 367 -109.95 -4.05 95.57
N LEU A 368 -110.34 -3.04 94.78
CA LEU A 368 -111.55 -2.26 95.02
C LEU A 368 -112.80 -3.12 94.87
N ASP A 369 -112.84 -3.98 93.85
CA ASP A 369 -113.98 -4.85 93.59
C ASP A 369 -114.09 -5.97 94.64
N GLU A 370 -112.97 -6.56 95.07
CA GLU A 370 -112.93 -7.46 96.23
C GLU A 370 -113.45 -6.76 97.50
N GLN A 371 -113.04 -5.51 97.73
CA GLN A 371 -113.45 -4.75 98.91
C GLN A 371 -114.94 -4.36 98.84
N ARG A 372 -115.43 -3.96 97.66
CA ARG A 372 -116.86 -3.71 97.41
C ARG A 372 -117.70 -4.96 97.67
N ALA A 373 -117.21 -6.13 97.27
CA ALA A 373 -117.87 -7.39 97.56
C ALA A 373 -118.01 -7.62 99.08
N LYS A 374 -116.97 -7.34 99.88
CA LYS A 374 -117.02 -7.42 101.36
C LYS A 374 -117.99 -6.41 101.98
N VAL A 375 -118.02 -5.16 101.49
CA VAL A 375 -118.96 -4.14 101.96
C VAL A 375 -120.41 -4.55 101.69
N LEU A 376 -120.69 -5.10 100.50
CA LEU A 376 -122.01 -5.61 100.11
C LEU A 376 -122.41 -6.88 100.89
N ALA A 377 -121.43 -7.74 101.17
CA ALA A 377 -121.57 -8.94 102.00
C ALA A 377 -122.01 -8.59 103.43
N GLU A 378 -121.30 -7.69 104.12
CA GLU A 378 -121.68 -7.21 105.46
C GLU A 378 -123.02 -6.45 105.45
N GLU A 379 -123.31 -5.64 104.42
CA GLU A 379 -124.59 -4.94 104.32
C GLU A 379 -125.78 -5.92 104.24
N LYS A 380 -125.59 -7.06 103.56
CA LYS A 380 -126.60 -8.12 103.41
C LYS A 380 -126.53 -9.20 104.50
N GLY A 381 -125.55 -9.16 105.39
CA GLY A 381 -125.32 -10.17 106.44
C GLY A 381 -124.84 -11.54 105.95
N VAL A 382 -124.21 -11.60 104.77
CA VAL A 382 -123.73 -12.82 104.11
C VAL A 382 -122.20 -12.82 104.17
N GLU A 383 -121.60 -13.67 105.02
CA GLU A 383 -120.16 -13.71 105.39
C GLU A 383 -119.69 -12.58 106.33
N GLY A 384 -118.72 -12.89 107.21
CA GLY A 384 -118.19 -11.99 108.24
C GLY A 384 -118.98 -12.02 109.57
N THR A 385 -119.52 -10.88 110.02
CA THR A 385 -120.25 -10.80 111.31
C THR A 385 -121.59 -11.55 111.34
N GLY A 386 -122.11 -11.95 110.16
CA GLY A 386 -123.35 -12.71 110.01
C GLY A 386 -124.61 -11.95 110.39
N LYS A 387 -124.53 -10.62 110.56
CA LYS A 387 -125.64 -9.75 110.96
C LYS A 387 -125.96 -8.74 109.86
N VAL A 388 -127.24 -8.63 109.50
CA VAL A 388 -127.73 -7.69 108.48
C VAL A 388 -127.77 -6.27 109.05
N GLY A 389 -127.09 -5.31 108.40
CA GLY A 389 -127.19 -3.88 108.72
C GLY A 389 -125.85 -3.12 108.75
N ARG A 390 -125.91 -1.79 108.75
CA ARG A 390 -124.73 -0.89 108.64
C ARG A 390 -124.06 -0.59 110.00
N GLY A 391 -123.49 -1.62 110.61
CA GLY A 391 -122.81 -1.56 111.92
C GLY A 391 -121.40 -0.95 111.88
N GLN A 392 -120.66 -1.03 113.01
CA GLN A 392 -119.28 -0.52 113.11
C GLN A 392 -118.32 -1.18 112.10
N GLN A 393 -118.42 -2.50 111.92
CA GLN A 393 -117.59 -3.25 110.96
C GLN A 393 -117.89 -2.85 109.50
N TRP A 394 -119.16 -2.63 109.15
CA TRP A 394 -119.53 -2.10 107.82
C TRP A 394 -118.89 -0.72 107.58
N ARG A 395 -118.88 0.18 108.58
CA ARG A 395 -118.26 1.50 108.44
C ARG A 395 -116.75 1.42 108.25
N THR A 396 -116.07 0.49 108.92
CA THR A 396 -114.63 0.29 108.73
C THR A 396 -114.32 -0.25 107.34
N GLU A 397 -115.08 -1.24 106.85
CA GLU A 397 -114.89 -1.80 105.51
C GLU A 397 -115.32 -0.83 104.39
N LYS A 398 -116.28 0.05 104.68
CA LYS A 398 -116.68 1.13 103.76
C LYS A 398 -115.61 2.23 103.69
N ALA A 399 -115.03 2.61 104.82
CA ALA A 399 -113.94 3.58 104.87
C ALA A 399 -112.68 3.06 104.14
N THR A 400 -112.38 1.76 104.23
CA THR A 400 -111.30 1.15 103.44
C THR A 400 -111.64 1.11 101.95
N GLU A 401 -112.89 0.84 101.54
CA GLU A 401 -113.33 0.96 100.14
C GLU A 401 -113.14 2.39 99.60
N GLU A 402 -113.52 3.42 100.36
CA GLU A 402 -113.33 4.82 99.96
C GLU A 402 -111.85 5.18 99.83
N ARG A 403 -110.99 4.66 100.73
CA ARG A 403 -109.53 4.83 100.62
C ARG A 403 -108.98 4.20 99.35
N ILE A 404 -109.38 2.97 99.02
CA ILE A 404 -108.96 2.28 97.79
C ILE A 404 -109.51 3.01 96.55
N ARG A 405 -110.72 3.57 96.62
CA ARG A 405 -111.29 4.39 95.53
C ARG A 405 -110.49 5.66 95.27
N ALA A 406 -110.04 6.34 96.32
CA ALA A 406 -109.16 7.50 96.20
C ALA A 406 -107.78 7.09 95.65
N GLU A 407 -107.21 5.95 96.09
CA GLU A 407 -105.99 5.37 95.51
C GLU A 407 -106.14 5.10 94.01
N LEU A 408 -107.30 4.60 93.57
CA LEU A 408 -107.59 4.37 92.15
C LEU A 408 -107.63 5.67 91.34
N GLN A 409 -108.25 6.73 91.88
CA GLN A 409 -108.28 8.03 91.22
C GLN A 409 -106.87 8.59 91.01
N VAL A 410 -106.03 8.55 92.06
CA VAL A 410 -104.62 8.96 91.96
C VAL A 410 -103.84 8.09 90.96
N ALA A 411 -104.10 6.78 90.92
CA ALA A 411 -103.46 5.88 89.97
C ALA A 411 -103.86 6.17 88.52
N ASN A 412 -105.12 6.55 88.26
CA ASN A 412 -105.60 6.99 86.95
C ASN A 412 -104.98 8.33 86.52
N GLU A 413 -104.86 9.30 87.43
CA GLU A 413 -104.18 10.57 87.14
C GLU A 413 -102.69 10.33 86.79
N ARG A 414 -102.04 9.41 87.51
CA ARG A 414 -100.66 8.98 87.21
C ARG A 414 -100.53 8.21 85.89
N LEU A 415 -101.57 7.51 85.45
CA LEU A 415 -101.62 6.85 84.12
C LEU A 415 -101.72 7.88 82.98
N GLY A 416 -102.40 9.01 83.20
CA GLY A 416 -102.61 10.01 82.17
C GLY A 416 -101.33 10.65 81.64
N ALA A 417 -100.32 10.86 82.50
CA ALA A 417 -99.04 11.47 82.11
C ALA A 417 -98.22 10.63 81.10
N PRO A 418 -97.90 9.34 81.35
CA PRO A 418 -97.19 8.51 80.38
C PRO A 418 -98.02 8.26 79.12
N GLN A 419 -99.36 8.17 79.23
CA GLN A 419 -100.23 8.01 78.07
C GLN A 419 -100.17 9.23 77.13
N LYS A 420 -100.21 10.45 77.68
CA LYS A 420 -100.04 11.68 76.89
C LYS A 420 -98.68 11.75 76.21
N ARG A 421 -97.60 11.34 76.88
CA ARG A 421 -96.25 11.28 76.28
C ARG A 421 -96.22 10.32 75.09
N MET A 422 -96.75 9.12 75.25
CA MET A 422 -96.83 8.13 74.16
C MET A 422 -97.61 8.67 72.96
N VAL A 423 -98.78 9.28 73.19
CA VAL A 423 -99.57 9.87 72.11
C VAL A 423 -98.83 11.03 71.43
N SER A 424 -98.14 11.89 72.18
CA SER A 424 -97.35 12.99 71.61
C SER A 424 -96.19 12.50 70.75
N ILE A 425 -95.56 11.38 71.11
CA ILE A 425 -94.52 10.72 70.30
C ILE A 425 -95.14 10.19 69.01
N ASP A 426 -96.28 9.48 69.09
CA ASP A 426 -96.96 8.93 67.92
C ASP A 426 -97.45 10.04 66.96
N GLU A 427 -97.99 11.15 67.47
CA GLU A 427 -98.41 12.32 66.68
C GLU A 427 -97.21 13.01 66.00
N ARG A 428 -96.09 13.17 66.71
CA ARG A 428 -94.87 13.75 66.14
C ARG A 428 -94.29 12.87 65.04
N VAL A 429 -94.25 11.56 65.26
CA VAL A 429 -93.81 10.59 64.23
C VAL A 429 -94.72 10.65 63.01
N ALA A 430 -96.04 10.73 63.19
CA ALA A 430 -96.97 10.85 62.08
C ALA A 430 -96.78 12.15 61.27
N THR A 431 -96.56 13.27 61.96
CA THR A 431 -96.30 14.58 61.33
C THR A 431 -95.00 14.55 60.52
N ILE A 432 -93.91 14.04 61.09
CA ILE A 432 -92.62 13.95 60.39
C ILE A 432 -92.70 13.03 59.18
N LYS A 433 -93.43 11.90 59.28
CA LYS A 433 -93.64 11.00 58.14
C LYS A 433 -94.39 11.69 56.99
N ALA A 434 -95.36 12.55 57.29
CA ALA A 434 -96.06 13.32 56.27
C ALA A 434 -95.13 14.35 55.60
N GLU A 435 -94.31 15.05 56.37
CA GLU A 435 -93.28 15.97 55.82
C GLU A 435 -92.25 15.23 54.96
N LEU A 436 -91.81 14.05 55.39
CA LEU A 436 -90.88 13.20 54.66
C LEU A 436 -91.45 12.80 53.30
N ALA A 437 -92.71 12.35 53.25
CA ALA A 437 -93.38 11.99 51.99
C ALA A 437 -93.48 13.17 51.01
N GLN A 438 -93.71 14.39 51.52
CA GLN A 438 -93.72 15.60 50.69
C GLN A 438 -92.32 15.92 50.13
N ILE A 439 -91.28 15.81 50.96
CA ILE A 439 -89.88 16.02 50.55
C ILE A 439 -89.46 14.97 49.50
N GLU A 440 -89.84 13.71 49.69
CA GLU A 440 -89.57 12.63 48.72
C GLU A 440 -90.26 12.90 47.38
N GLY A 441 -91.50 13.41 47.37
CA GLY A 441 -92.19 13.83 46.16
C GLY A 441 -91.46 14.97 45.43
N GLN A 442 -90.97 15.98 46.14
CA GLN A 442 -90.18 17.08 45.57
C GLN A 442 -88.82 16.60 45.04
N LEU A 443 -88.16 15.69 45.76
CA LEU A 443 -86.90 15.08 45.32
C LEU A 443 -87.08 14.30 44.01
N ALA A 444 -88.18 13.55 43.87
CA ALA A 444 -88.49 12.83 42.64
C ALA A 444 -88.73 13.77 41.45
N GLN A 445 -89.42 14.89 41.67
CA GLN A 445 -89.61 15.91 40.63
C GLN A 445 -88.29 16.54 40.19
N LEU A 446 -87.47 17.02 41.13
CA LEU A 446 -86.18 17.64 40.83
C LEU A 446 -85.21 16.66 40.16
N GLN A 447 -85.26 15.38 40.54
CA GLN A 447 -84.48 14.34 39.88
C GLN A 447 -84.93 14.12 38.42
N GLY A 448 -86.24 14.18 38.14
CA GLY A 448 -86.76 14.14 36.77
C GLY A 448 -86.35 15.35 35.92
N GLU A 449 -86.35 16.54 36.51
CA GLU A 449 -85.89 17.77 35.86
C GLU A 449 -84.38 17.73 35.56
N ALA A 450 -83.57 17.30 36.52
CA ALA A 450 -82.12 17.12 36.36
C ALA A 450 -81.80 16.11 35.24
N GLN A 451 -82.42 14.92 35.25
CA GLN A 451 -82.23 13.91 34.20
C GLN A 451 -82.69 14.40 32.82
N THR A 452 -83.74 15.22 32.76
CA THR A 452 -84.21 15.80 31.50
C THR A 452 -83.24 16.84 30.96
N ALA A 453 -82.70 17.70 31.84
CA ALA A 453 -81.68 18.68 31.46
C ALA A 453 -80.38 17.97 31.00
N GLU A 454 -79.96 16.94 31.72
CA GLU A 454 -78.79 16.10 31.36
C GLU A 454 -78.97 15.43 29.99
N ARG A 455 -80.13 14.82 29.73
CA ARG A 455 -80.43 14.25 28.40
C ARG A 455 -80.44 15.29 27.28
N ARG A 456 -80.86 16.53 27.57
CA ARG A 456 -80.82 17.61 26.56
C ARG A 456 -79.40 18.07 26.29
N ILE A 457 -78.56 18.19 27.33
CA ILE A 457 -77.13 18.47 27.18
C ILE A 457 -76.46 17.35 26.38
N SER A 458 -76.69 16.09 26.77
CA SER A 458 -76.13 14.94 26.06
C SER A 458 -76.63 14.86 24.62
N ASN A 459 -77.88 15.21 24.34
CA ASN A 459 -78.40 15.24 22.97
C ASN A 459 -77.80 16.39 22.14
N LEU A 460 -77.53 17.55 22.74
CA LEU A 460 -76.76 18.64 22.11
C LEU A 460 -75.29 18.23 21.87
N GLU A 461 -74.77 17.31 22.68
CA GLU A 461 -73.46 16.68 22.54
C GLU A 461 -73.46 15.39 21.70
N ALA A 462 -74.61 14.80 21.37
CA ALA A 462 -74.72 13.53 20.63
C ALA A 462 -75.31 13.72 19.22
N SER A 463 -76.04 14.82 18.97
CA SER A 463 -76.26 15.36 17.62
C SER A 463 -74.95 15.72 16.91
N THR A 464 -73.81 15.52 17.59
CA THR A 464 -72.47 15.38 17.04
C THR A 464 -72.29 14.29 15.98
N GLY A 465 -73.23 13.35 15.81
CA GLY A 465 -73.01 12.18 14.94
C GLY A 465 -73.30 12.36 13.44
N THR A 466 -74.09 13.35 12.99
CA THR A 466 -74.66 13.30 11.63
C THR A 466 -74.44 14.54 10.75
N GLU A 467 -74.06 15.69 11.33
CA GLU A 467 -73.74 16.92 10.56
C GLU A 467 -72.32 17.45 10.83
N GLN A 468 -71.50 16.69 11.56
CA GLN A 468 -70.46 17.26 12.42
C GLN A 468 -68.99 17.07 12.03
N ASP A 469 -68.69 16.77 10.77
CA ASP A 469 -67.34 17.13 10.27
C ASP A 469 -67.25 18.58 9.79
N SER A 470 -68.38 19.26 9.59
CA SER A 470 -68.37 20.65 9.10
C SER A 470 -68.23 21.69 10.21
N LEU A 471 -68.84 21.49 11.39
CA LEU A 471 -68.96 22.49 12.47
C LEU A 471 -67.98 22.32 13.65
N LYS A 472 -67.21 21.23 13.69
CA LYS A 472 -66.11 21.05 14.66
C LYS A 472 -64.78 21.63 14.15
N VAL A 473 -64.71 21.87 12.85
CA VAL A 473 -63.58 22.51 12.21
C VAL A 473 -63.80 24.00 12.29
N ASP A 474 -62.93 24.69 13.04
CA ASP A 474 -62.87 26.13 13.11
C ASP A 474 -62.72 26.68 11.67
N PRO A 475 -63.74 27.36 11.10
CA PRO A 475 -63.77 27.75 9.68
C PRO A 475 -62.58 28.63 9.31
N SER A 476 -62.14 29.46 10.26
CA SER A 476 -60.94 30.30 10.13
C SER A 476 -59.65 29.50 9.89
N ARG A 477 -59.66 28.21 10.23
CA ARG A 477 -58.52 27.28 10.07
C ARG A 477 -58.66 26.34 8.89
N VAL A 478 -59.87 26.14 8.32
CA VAL A 478 -60.10 25.20 7.22
C VAL A 478 -59.33 25.63 5.97
N LEU A 479 -59.47 26.90 5.57
CA LEU A 479 -58.79 27.43 4.39
C LEU A 479 -57.26 27.45 4.58
N PRO A 480 -56.69 27.95 5.71
CA PRO A 480 -55.27 27.82 5.98
C PRO A 480 -54.77 26.38 6.12
N ALA A 481 -55.60 25.43 6.57
CA ALA A 481 -55.24 24.01 6.62
C ALA A 481 -55.17 23.41 5.21
N PHE A 482 -56.13 23.74 4.35
CA PHE A 482 -56.13 23.34 2.95
C PHE A 482 -54.92 23.92 2.19
N GLU A 483 -54.62 25.21 2.34
CA GLU A 483 -53.45 25.83 1.71
C GLU A 483 -52.14 25.23 2.25
N ARG A 484 -52.06 24.95 3.56
CA ARG A 484 -50.91 24.24 4.14
C ARG A 484 -50.78 22.82 3.61
N ALA A 485 -51.86 22.06 3.48
CA ALA A 485 -51.84 20.71 2.92
C ALA A 485 -51.39 20.73 1.45
N LYS A 486 -51.83 21.72 0.66
CA LYS A 486 -51.40 21.93 -0.73
C LYS A 486 -49.90 22.22 -0.80
N VAL A 487 -49.38 23.12 0.04
CA VAL A 487 -47.95 23.45 0.10
C VAL A 487 -47.13 22.26 0.61
N ALA A 488 -47.60 21.55 1.63
CA ALA A 488 -46.93 20.38 2.20
C ALA A 488 -46.80 19.26 1.17
N PHE A 489 -47.86 18.98 0.40
CA PHE A 489 -47.79 18.01 -0.69
C PHE A 489 -46.81 18.43 -1.79
N ARG A 490 -46.72 19.74 -2.09
CA ARG A 490 -45.76 20.27 -3.07
C ARG A 490 -44.31 20.13 -2.61
N GLN A 491 -44.06 20.23 -1.30
CA GLN A 491 -42.75 20.02 -0.71
C GLN A 491 -42.38 18.53 -0.66
N GLU A 492 -43.30 17.67 -0.23
CA GLU A 492 -43.11 16.23 -0.12
C GLU A 492 -44.32 15.45 -0.69
N PRO A 493 -44.27 15.05 -1.98
CA PRO A 493 -45.38 14.35 -2.64
C PRO A 493 -45.47 12.89 -2.17
N THR A 494 -46.21 12.65 -1.09
CA THR A 494 -46.45 11.32 -0.51
C THR A 494 -47.90 10.90 -0.65
N ALA A 495 -48.18 9.59 -0.65
CA ALA A 495 -49.55 9.08 -0.73
C ALA A 495 -50.41 9.61 0.45
N VAL A 496 -49.83 9.66 1.65
CA VAL A 496 -50.47 10.22 2.84
C VAL A 496 -50.77 11.72 2.65
N GLY A 497 -49.81 12.48 2.12
CA GLY A 497 -50.01 13.90 1.81
C GLY A 497 -51.13 14.14 0.79
N LEU A 498 -51.28 13.27 -0.22
CA LEU A 498 -52.38 13.37 -1.20
C LEU A 498 -53.73 13.08 -0.54
N THR A 499 -53.79 12.06 0.33
CA THR A 499 -55.03 11.73 1.06
C THR A 499 -55.43 12.83 2.04
N ASP A 500 -54.46 13.47 2.70
CA ASP A 500 -54.74 14.63 3.57
C ASP A 500 -55.24 15.82 2.75
N LEU A 501 -54.60 16.11 1.60
CA LEU A 501 -55.06 17.15 0.68
C LEU A 501 -56.50 16.90 0.19
N GLN A 502 -56.82 15.65 -0.17
CA GLN A 502 -58.18 15.25 -0.55
C GLN A 502 -59.16 15.48 0.60
N LEU A 503 -58.81 15.05 1.82
CA LEU A 503 -59.65 15.22 3.01
C LEU A 503 -59.93 16.71 3.29
N GLN A 504 -58.89 17.56 3.26
CA GLN A 504 -59.04 19.00 3.45
C GLN A 504 -59.88 19.64 2.32
N CYS A 505 -59.72 19.19 1.07
CA CYS A 505 -60.54 19.62 -0.05
C CYS A 505 -62.02 19.29 0.19
N THR A 506 -62.33 18.05 0.59
CA THR A 506 -63.71 17.61 0.86
C THR A 506 -64.32 18.35 2.05
N ASN A 507 -63.53 18.64 3.09
CA ASN A 507 -63.98 19.41 4.26
C ASN A 507 -64.32 20.85 3.87
N LEU A 508 -63.45 21.51 3.09
CA LEU A 508 -63.69 22.86 2.61
C LEU A 508 -64.90 22.91 1.67
N LEU A 509 -65.04 21.96 0.76
CA LEU A 509 -66.20 21.83 -0.12
C LEU A 509 -67.49 21.62 0.69
N GLY A 510 -67.46 20.79 1.73
CA GLY A 510 -68.58 20.57 2.65
C GLY A 510 -68.98 21.83 3.43
N ALA A 511 -68.01 22.58 3.95
CA ALA A 511 -68.26 23.84 4.65
C ALA A 511 -68.89 24.91 3.72
N MET A 512 -68.40 24.98 2.48
CA MET A 512 -68.97 25.87 1.45
C MET A 512 -70.35 25.40 0.96
N ALA A 513 -70.67 24.10 1.02
CA ALA A 513 -71.99 23.58 0.66
C ALA A 513 -73.04 23.84 1.74
N ALA A 514 -72.64 23.88 3.01
CA ALA A 514 -73.49 24.21 4.15
C ALA A 514 -73.87 25.69 4.19
N THR A 515 -73.02 26.57 3.64
CA THR A 515 -73.25 28.01 3.64
C THR A 515 -74.12 28.42 2.42
N PRO A 516 -75.27 29.09 2.61
CA PRO A 516 -76.23 29.34 1.52
C PRO A 516 -75.67 30.19 0.37
N THR A 517 -74.76 31.12 0.68
CA THR A 517 -74.18 32.08 -0.28
C THR A 517 -73.16 31.44 -1.22
N THR A 518 -72.51 30.36 -0.81
CA THR A 518 -71.43 29.69 -1.59
C THR A 518 -71.90 28.45 -2.33
N LYS A 519 -73.09 27.94 -2.01
CA LYS A 519 -73.64 26.67 -2.51
C LYS A 519 -73.75 26.58 -4.04
N GLU A 520 -74.11 27.66 -4.73
CA GLU A 520 -74.20 27.67 -6.19
C GLU A 520 -72.82 27.73 -6.87
N GLY A 521 -71.85 28.37 -6.22
CA GLY A 521 -70.51 28.57 -6.77
C GLY A 521 -69.65 27.30 -6.80
N ILE A 522 -69.97 26.26 -6.05
CA ILE A 522 -69.10 25.07 -5.87
C ILE A 522 -69.55 23.82 -6.65
N ARG A 523 -70.67 23.88 -7.40
CA ARG A 523 -71.24 22.69 -8.08
C ARG A 523 -70.32 22.02 -9.11
N ASP A 524 -69.41 22.78 -9.70
CA ASP A 524 -68.53 22.31 -10.79
C ASP A 524 -67.12 21.90 -10.31
N ILE A 525 -66.91 21.83 -8.99
CA ILE A 525 -65.60 21.51 -8.39
C ILE A 525 -65.61 20.06 -7.92
N ASP A 526 -64.60 19.31 -8.35
CA ASP A 526 -64.36 17.93 -7.93
C ASP A 526 -63.06 17.85 -7.11
N CYS A 527 -63.14 17.18 -5.95
CA CYS A 527 -62.01 16.94 -5.05
C CYS A 527 -61.36 15.55 -5.26
N ASP A 528 -61.86 14.73 -6.21
CA ASP A 528 -61.30 13.40 -6.50
C ASP A 528 -59.89 13.51 -7.11
N PRO A 529 -58.85 12.95 -6.45
CA PRO A 529 -57.48 13.01 -6.93
C PRO A 529 -57.14 11.92 -7.96
N LYS A 530 -58.10 11.17 -8.54
CA LYS A 530 -57.80 9.99 -9.39
C LYS A 530 -56.72 10.21 -10.45
N SER A 531 -56.80 11.27 -11.26
CA SER A 531 -55.80 11.58 -12.28
C SER A 531 -54.44 12.00 -11.70
N ALA A 532 -54.45 12.66 -10.54
CA ALA A 532 -53.25 13.05 -9.81
C ALA A 532 -52.58 11.84 -9.13
N SER A 533 -53.37 10.90 -8.60
CA SER A 533 -52.95 9.62 -8.04
C SER A 533 -52.24 8.76 -9.07
N GLU A 534 -52.82 8.64 -10.28
CA GLU A 534 -52.20 7.90 -11.38
C GLU A 534 -50.86 8.52 -11.79
N ALA A 535 -50.79 9.84 -11.92
CA ALA A 535 -49.56 10.56 -12.25
C ALA A 535 -48.50 10.47 -11.12
N ALA A 536 -48.92 10.45 -9.86
CA ALA A 536 -48.03 10.40 -8.69
C ALA A 536 -47.58 8.98 -8.31
N SER A 537 -48.17 7.94 -8.91
CA SER A 537 -47.89 6.53 -8.59
C SER A 537 -46.40 6.17 -8.64
N VAL A 538 -45.66 6.71 -9.62
CA VAL A 538 -44.21 6.51 -9.78
C VAL A 538 -43.43 7.12 -8.61
N VAL A 539 -43.79 8.36 -8.24
CA VAL A 539 -43.17 9.08 -7.11
C VAL A 539 -43.49 8.39 -5.78
N PHE A 540 -44.70 7.87 -5.61
CA PHE A 540 -45.10 7.12 -4.41
C PHE A 540 -44.32 5.81 -4.27
N ALA A 541 -44.16 5.06 -5.36
CA ALA A 541 -43.34 3.85 -5.38
C ALA A 541 -41.88 4.15 -5.01
N LEU A 542 -41.32 5.24 -5.55
CA LEU A 542 -39.95 5.66 -5.27
C LEU A 542 -39.76 6.15 -3.82
N ASN A 543 -40.74 6.89 -3.27
CA ASN A 543 -40.71 7.34 -1.87
C ASN A 543 -40.78 6.16 -0.89
N ASN A 544 -41.67 5.19 -1.15
CA ASN A 544 -41.73 3.95 -0.36
C ASN A 544 -40.41 3.16 -0.46
N GLY A 545 -39.88 2.99 -1.67
CA GLY A 545 -38.57 2.36 -1.89
C GLY A 545 -37.42 3.09 -1.16
N THR A 546 -37.48 4.42 -1.08
CA THR A 546 -36.50 5.22 -0.33
C THR A 546 -36.54 4.94 1.16
N GLU A 547 -37.72 4.78 1.76
CA GLU A 547 -37.88 4.42 3.17
C GLU A 547 -37.34 3.02 3.46
N VAL A 548 -37.70 2.03 2.63
CA VAL A 548 -37.19 0.66 2.75
C VAL A 548 -35.68 0.62 2.57
N PHE A 549 -35.13 1.34 1.59
CA PHE A 549 -33.69 1.45 1.38
C PHE A 549 -32.97 2.10 2.58
N LYS A 550 -33.49 3.20 3.15
CA LYS A 550 -32.91 3.80 4.36
C LYS A 550 -32.98 2.82 5.54
N ALA A 551 -34.11 2.12 5.70
CA ALA A 551 -34.31 1.18 6.79
C ALA A 551 -33.42 -0.07 6.69
N ASN A 552 -33.15 -0.58 5.49
CA ASN A 552 -32.46 -1.87 5.30
C ASN A 552 -31.01 -1.76 4.79
N CYS A 553 -30.68 -0.69 4.07
CA CYS A 553 -29.46 -0.58 3.26
C CYS A 553 -28.53 0.57 3.64
N ALA A 554 -29.07 1.67 4.19
CA ALA A 554 -28.23 2.75 4.67
C ALA A 554 -27.48 2.36 5.96
N GLY A 555 -26.18 2.70 6.04
CA GLY A 555 -25.32 2.48 7.21
C GLY A 555 -24.23 1.41 7.00
N GLY A 556 -22.96 1.79 7.19
CA GLY A 556 -21.80 0.93 6.96
C GLY A 556 -21.70 -0.30 7.88
N GLU A 557 -22.24 -0.22 9.09
CA GLU A 557 -22.20 -1.30 10.10
C GLU A 557 -22.89 -2.60 9.64
N ARG A 558 -23.78 -2.53 8.64
CA ARG A 558 -24.48 -3.71 8.10
C ARG A 558 -23.59 -4.54 7.19
N LEU A 559 -22.59 -3.92 6.57
CA LEU A 559 -21.64 -4.58 5.67
C LEU A 559 -20.63 -5.42 6.47
N GLU A 560 -20.26 -4.99 7.68
CA GLU A 560 -19.33 -5.72 8.56
C GLU A 560 -19.91 -7.04 9.09
N LYS A 561 -21.25 -7.17 9.14
CA LYS A 561 -21.93 -8.39 9.61
C LYS A 561 -22.01 -9.49 8.55
N LEU A 562 -21.73 -9.16 7.28
CA LEU A 562 -21.79 -10.09 6.16
C LEU A 562 -20.40 -10.69 5.94
N GLY A 563 -20.13 -11.85 6.55
CA GLY A 563 -18.82 -12.52 6.52
C GLY A 563 -18.51 -13.29 5.23
N SER A 564 -19.19 -13.00 4.11
CA SER A 564 -18.87 -13.60 2.83
C SER A 564 -19.13 -12.65 1.65
N THR A 565 -18.28 -12.76 0.64
CA THR A 565 -18.33 -11.96 -0.59
C THR A 565 -19.63 -12.15 -1.36
N ASP A 566 -20.15 -13.38 -1.43
CA ASP A 566 -21.43 -13.68 -2.06
C ASP A 566 -22.60 -13.02 -1.30
N ALA A 567 -22.54 -12.98 0.02
CA ALA A 567 -23.56 -12.32 0.84
C ALA A 567 -23.53 -10.78 0.67
N LEU A 568 -22.35 -10.18 0.48
CA LEU A 568 -22.20 -8.75 0.20
C LEU A 568 -22.84 -8.33 -1.14
N PHE A 569 -22.58 -9.07 -2.22
CA PHE A 569 -23.23 -8.79 -3.51
C PHE A 569 -24.72 -9.16 -3.52
N GLY A 570 -25.11 -10.20 -2.78
CA GLY A 570 -26.53 -10.52 -2.52
C GLY A 570 -27.24 -9.38 -1.80
N PHE A 571 -26.59 -8.75 -0.81
CA PHE A 571 -27.07 -7.55 -0.14
C PHE A 571 -27.21 -6.37 -1.10
N ALA A 572 -26.21 -6.10 -1.95
CA ALA A 572 -26.29 -5.03 -2.96
C ALA A 572 -27.50 -5.21 -3.90
N ARG A 573 -27.76 -6.45 -4.37
CA ARG A 573 -28.93 -6.78 -5.20
C ARG A 573 -30.25 -6.56 -4.46
N LYS A 574 -30.30 -6.94 -3.19
CA LYS A 574 -31.47 -6.70 -2.34
C LYS A 574 -31.72 -5.21 -2.18
N CYS A 575 -30.68 -4.42 -1.90
CA CYS A 575 -30.78 -2.97 -1.78
C CYS A 575 -31.20 -2.29 -3.07
N LEU A 576 -30.74 -2.79 -4.22
CA LEU A 576 -31.20 -2.32 -5.51
C LEU A 576 -32.68 -2.67 -5.75
N SER A 577 -33.13 -3.86 -5.37
CA SER A 577 -34.55 -4.24 -5.47
C SER A 577 -35.44 -3.40 -4.54
N ASP A 578 -34.96 -3.12 -3.32
CA ASP A 578 -35.68 -2.36 -2.30
C ASP A 578 -35.73 -0.85 -2.61
N SER A 579 -34.89 -0.36 -3.54
CA SER A 579 -34.77 1.07 -3.87
C SER A 579 -35.98 1.70 -4.56
N GLY A 580 -36.85 0.90 -5.18
CA GLY A 580 -37.99 1.40 -5.97
C GLY A 580 -37.60 2.18 -7.23
N LEU A 581 -36.35 2.07 -7.71
CA LEU A 581 -35.86 2.76 -8.90
C LEU A 581 -36.53 2.26 -10.20
N PRO A 582 -36.67 3.13 -11.22
CA PRO A 582 -37.14 2.73 -12.54
C PRO A 582 -36.26 1.65 -13.18
N SER A 583 -36.87 0.76 -13.96
CA SER A 583 -36.18 -0.41 -14.57
C SER A 583 -34.88 -0.06 -15.30
N LYS A 584 -34.84 1.07 -16.02
CA LYS A 584 -33.65 1.53 -16.75
C LYS A 584 -32.44 1.77 -15.84
N ASP A 585 -32.64 2.40 -14.68
CA ASP A 585 -31.55 2.68 -13.74
C ASP A 585 -31.16 1.41 -12.96
N THR A 586 -32.17 0.60 -12.63
CA THR A 586 -31.99 -0.71 -12.01
C THR A 586 -31.12 -1.61 -12.87
N ASP A 587 -31.32 -1.64 -14.19
CA ASP A 587 -30.50 -2.43 -15.13
C ASP A 587 -29.05 -1.91 -15.22
N ALA A 588 -28.86 -0.60 -15.22
CA ALA A 588 -27.51 0.00 -15.24
C ALA A 588 -26.72 -0.34 -13.97
N LEU A 589 -27.35 -0.21 -12.79
CA LEU A 589 -26.75 -0.55 -11.50
C LEU A 589 -26.55 -2.05 -11.34
N ARG A 590 -27.49 -2.87 -11.84
CA ARG A 590 -27.35 -4.33 -11.87
C ARG A 590 -26.17 -4.76 -12.75
N THR A 591 -25.96 -4.09 -13.87
CA THR A 591 -24.80 -4.33 -14.74
C THR A 591 -23.49 -3.98 -14.02
N LYS A 592 -23.44 -2.87 -13.29
CA LYS A 592 -22.28 -2.53 -12.42
C LYS A 592 -22.03 -3.60 -11.34
N ILE A 593 -23.09 -4.06 -10.66
CA ILE A 593 -23.00 -5.14 -9.65
C ILE A 593 -22.43 -6.42 -10.27
N ASN A 594 -22.99 -6.86 -11.41
CA ASN A 594 -22.54 -8.07 -12.09
C ASN A 594 -21.10 -7.93 -12.60
N PHE A 595 -20.70 -6.76 -13.10
CA PHE A 595 -19.32 -6.51 -13.52
C PHE A 595 -18.34 -6.56 -12.33
N ALA A 596 -18.72 -6.00 -11.17
CA ALA A 596 -17.92 -6.09 -9.95
C ALA A 596 -17.81 -7.54 -9.45
N GLU A 597 -18.88 -8.33 -9.56
CA GLU A 597 -18.88 -9.76 -9.20
C GLU A 597 -18.06 -10.62 -10.18
N LEU A 598 -18.02 -10.29 -11.47
CA LEU A 598 -17.21 -10.98 -12.48
C LEU A 598 -15.71 -10.73 -12.32
N ASN A 599 -15.32 -9.56 -11.80
CA ASN A 599 -13.92 -9.20 -11.54
C ASN A 599 -13.40 -9.67 -10.17
N ARG A 600 -14.09 -10.63 -9.54
CA ARG A 600 -13.77 -11.14 -8.21
C ARG A 600 -12.53 -12.05 -8.19
N ASP A 601 -11.65 -11.81 -7.22
CA ASP A 601 -10.31 -12.40 -7.07
C ASP A 601 -10.26 -13.92 -6.89
N ASP A 602 -11.34 -14.53 -6.43
CA ASP A 602 -11.46 -15.96 -6.11
C ASP A 602 -11.98 -16.81 -7.28
N LYS A 603 -12.55 -16.18 -8.32
CA LYS A 603 -13.02 -16.82 -9.56
C LYS A 603 -12.28 -16.32 -10.80
N ALA A 604 -11.62 -15.17 -10.70
CA ALA A 604 -10.86 -14.60 -11.80
C ALA A 604 -9.57 -15.40 -12.06
N HIS A 605 -9.15 -15.41 -13.33
CA HIS A 605 -7.86 -16.00 -13.72
C HIS A 605 -6.72 -15.31 -12.94
N ARG A 606 -5.68 -16.05 -12.53
CA ARG A 606 -4.53 -15.53 -11.76
C ARG A 606 -3.90 -14.26 -12.35
N PHE A 607 -4.00 -14.08 -13.67
CA PHE A 607 -3.59 -12.86 -14.38
C PHE A 607 -4.34 -11.61 -13.91
N VAL A 608 -5.65 -11.71 -13.74
CA VAL A 608 -6.50 -10.60 -13.28
C VAL A 608 -6.23 -10.34 -11.80
N VAL A 609 -6.02 -11.38 -11.00
CA VAL A 609 -5.66 -11.29 -9.57
C VAL A 609 -4.35 -10.52 -9.39
N THR A 610 -3.33 -10.87 -10.17
CA THR A 610 -2.01 -10.21 -10.11
C THR A 610 -2.06 -8.78 -10.63
N TRP A 611 -2.78 -8.51 -11.70
CA TRP A 611 -2.98 -7.15 -12.22
C TRP A 611 -3.76 -6.26 -11.24
N ASN A 612 -4.84 -6.79 -10.67
CA ASN A 612 -5.62 -6.10 -9.66
C ASN A 612 -4.76 -5.80 -8.43
N ALA A 613 -3.91 -6.74 -7.98
CA ALA A 613 -3.00 -6.51 -6.87
C ALA A 613 -2.05 -5.33 -7.07
N PHE A 614 -1.63 -5.03 -8.32
CA PHE A 614 -0.89 -3.81 -8.65
C PHE A 614 -1.78 -2.56 -8.59
N GLY A 615 -3.00 -2.65 -9.13
CA GLY A 615 -4.00 -1.57 -9.05
C GLY A 615 -4.41 -1.23 -7.61
N ASP A 616 -4.42 -2.21 -6.71
CA ASP A 616 -4.70 -2.04 -5.28
C ASP A 616 -3.49 -1.53 -4.48
N GLY A 617 -2.32 -1.36 -5.11
CA GLY A 617 -1.12 -0.86 -4.44
C GLY A 617 -0.50 -1.86 -3.45
N ASN A 618 -0.67 -3.17 -3.64
CA ASN A 618 -0.16 -4.16 -2.70
C ASN A 618 1.39 -4.18 -2.69
N ARG A 619 1.98 -3.77 -1.57
CA ARG A 619 3.44 -3.68 -1.36
C ARG A 619 4.17 -5.00 -1.59
N LEU A 620 3.51 -6.13 -1.34
CA LEU A 620 4.09 -7.46 -1.52
C LEU A 620 4.18 -7.85 -3.00
N ALA A 621 3.25 -7.38 -3.84
CA ALA A 621 3.33 -7.57 -5.29
C ALA A 621 4.56 -6.84 -5.88
N TYR A 622 4.79 -5.59 -5.45
CA TYR A 622 5.99 -4.85 -5.85
C TYR A 622 7.29 -5.49 -5.36
N LEU A 623 7.30 -6.06 -4.14
CA LEU A 623 8.45 -6.80 -3.62
C LEU A 623 8.76 -8.05 -4.45
N ALA A 624 7.73 -8.85 -4.77
CA ALA A 624 7.88 -10.04 -5.61
C ALA A 624 8.42 -9.67 -7.01
N LEU A 625 7.92 -8.58 -7.60
CA LEU A 625 8.40 -8.07 -8.88
C LEU A 625 9.87 -7.61 -8.80
N ALA A 626 10.24 -6.91 -7.73
CA ALA A 626 11.61 -6.45 -7.51
C ALA A 626 12.60 -7.63 -7.38
N ILE A 627 12.22 -8.69 -6.67
CA ILE A 627 13.05 -9.91 -6.54
C ILE A 627 13.20 -10.59 -7.89
N ALA A 628 12.12 -10.73 -8.67
CA ALA A 628 12.16 -11.35 -10.00
C ALA A 628 13.10 -10.57 -10.95
N ILE A 629 13.02 -9.24 -10.99
CA ILE A 629 13.91 -8.39 -11.78
C ILE A 629 15.36 -8.53 -11.31
N ALA A 630 15.60 -8.56 -9.99
CA ALA A 630 16.94 -8.65 -9.43
C ALA A 630 17.65 -9.95 -9.82
N ILE A 631 16.94 -11.09 -9.82
CA ILE A 631 17.50 -12.39 -10.21
C ILE A 631 17.95 -12.37 -11.67
N ASP A 632 17.10 -11.90 -12.59
CA ASP A 632 17.45 -11.86 -14.02
C ASP A 632 18.53 -10.82 -14.34
N ALA A 633 18.58 -9.70 -13.59
CA ALA A 633 19.66 -8.72 -13.69
C ALA A 633 21.02 -9.30 -13.23
N LEU A 634 21.02 -10.15 -12.20
CA LEU A 634 22.23 -10.86 -11.77
C LEU A 634 22.70 -11.87 -12.83
N VAL A 635 21.78 -12.56 -13.50
CA VAL A 635 22.11 -13.43 -14.65
C VAL A 635 22.75 -12.60 -15.78
N PHE A 636 22.18 -11.45 -16.13
CA PHE A 636 22.76 -10.54 -17.12
C PHE A 636 24.18 -10.10 -16.76
N MET A 637 24.38 -9.63 -15.53
CA MET A 637 25.69 -9.17 -15.06
C MET A 637 26.73 -10.30 -15.07
N SER A 638 26.35 -11.51 -14.68
CA SER A 638 27.23 -12.68 -14.76
C SER A 638 27.62 -13.03 -16.19
N GLY A 639 26.68 -12.96 -17.15
CA GLY A 639 26.94 -13.18 -18.57
C GLY A 639 27.84 -12.11 -19.19
N LEU A 640 27.61 -10.84 -18.82
CA LEU A 640 28.40 -9.70 -19.30
C LEU A 640 29.87 -9.79 -18.87
N PHE A 641 30.13 -10.09 -17.59
CA PHE A 641 31.49 -10.21 -17.07
C PHE A 641 32.15 -11.53 -17.46
N GLY A 642 31.39 -12.62 -17.60
CA GLY A 642 31.89 -13.89 -18.11
C GLY A 642 32.45 -13.80 -19.53
N ALA A 643 31.85 -12.97 -20.40
CA ALA A 643 32.32 -12.79 -21.78
C ALA A 643 33.67 -12.08 -21.90
N ASN A 644 33.98 -11.15 -21.01
CA ASN A 644 35.27 -10.42 -20.97
C ASN A 644 36.45 -11.32 -20.57
N ALA A 645 36.18 -12.47 -19.98
CA ALA A 645 37.17 -13.31 -19.31
C ALA A 645 37.80 -14.41 -20.19
N VAL A 646 37.10 -14.86 -21.25
CA VAL A 646 37.44 -16.12 -21.96
C VAL A 646 38.24 -15.88 -23.26
N ARG A 647 38.67 -14.64 -23.56
CA ARG A 647 39.41 -14.35 -24.81
C ARG A 647 40.88 -14.77 -24.75
N SER A 648 41.29 -15.56 -25.75
CA SER A 648 42.68 -15.92 -26.00
C SER A 648 43.44 -14.76 -26.67
N PRO A 649 44.65 -14.39 -26.20
CA PRO A 649 45.43 -13.27 -26.74
C PRO A 649 45.97 -13.50 -28.17
N LEU A 650 45.76 -14.68 -28.76
CA LEU A 650 46.25 -15.01 -30.11
C LEU A 650 45.21 -14.78 -31.23
N GLN A 651 43.98 -14.35 -30.92
CA GLN A 651 42.98 -13.99 -31.93
C GLN A 651 43.00 -12.50 -32.34
N ASP A 652 43.74 -11.66 -31.61
CA ASP A 652 43.96 -10.25 -31.98
C ASP A 652 45.19 -10.13 -32.88
N VAL A 653 45.03 -10.38 -34.17
CA VAL A 653 45.89 -9.75 -35.18
C VAL A 653 45.03 -8.90 -36.10
N PRO A 654 44.97 -7.57 -35.85
CA PRO A 654 44.68 -6.63 -36.92
C PRO A 654 45.77 -5.58 -37.13
N ARG A 655 45.87 -5.16 -38.40
CA ARG A 655 46.75 -4.14 -38.96
C ARG A 655 46.64 -2.80 -38.21
N ARG A 656 47.80 -2.18 -37.93
CA ARG A 656 48.01 -0.77 -37.53
C ARG A 656 47.14 -0.29 -36.36
N GLN A 657 47.29 -0.93 -35.19
CA GLN A 657 46.87 -0.35 -33.91
C GLN A 657 48.00 0.53 -33.35
N ALA A 658 47.67 1.67 -32.75
CA ALA A 658 48.62 2.50 -32.03
C ALA A 658 49.11 1.73 -30.78
N ARG A 659 50.37 1.26 -30.83
CA ARG A 659 51.01 0.54 -29.72
C ARG A 659 51.25 1.49 -28.55
N SER A 660 51.15 1.01 -27.31
CA SER A 660 51.45 1.82 -26.12
C SER A 660 52.95 2.13 -26.02
N ALA A 661 53.32 3.24 -25.37
CA ALA A 661 54.74 3.61 -25.21
C ALA A 661 55.58 2.47 -24.61
N GLN A 662 55.09 1.78 -23.57
CA GLN A 662 55.80 0.63 -22.98
C GLN A 662 55.94 -0.56 -23.94
N GLN A 663 54.95 -0.82 -24.80
CA GLN A 663 55.04 -1.87 -25.81
C GLN A 663 55.99 -1.49 -26.94
N LEU A 664 56.04 -0.20 -27.30
CA LEU A 664 56.99 0.33 -28.28
C LEU A 664 58.43 0.22 -27.79
N GLU A 665 58.67 0.56 -26.52
CA GLU A 665 59.96 0.40 -25.85
C GLU A 665 60.38 -1.08 -25.80
N ALA A 666 59.48 -1.97 -25.40
CA ALA A 666 59.75 -3.40 -25.32
C ALA A 666 60.12 -4.03 -26.67
N VAL A 667 59.56 -3.53 -27.79
CA VAL A 667 59.92 -4.00 -29.13
C VAL A 667 61.36 -3.66 -29.47
N ILE A 668 61.81 -2.44 -29.16
CA ILE A 668 63.22 -2.05 -29.38
C ILE A 668 64.15 -2.73 -28.36
N GLU A 669 63.79 -2.78 -27.08
CA GLU A 669 64.61 -3.43 -26.04
C GLU A 669 64.80 -4.94 -26.31
N ASN A 670 63.79 -5.63 -26.87
CA ASN A 670 63.94 -7.01 -27.32
C ASN A 670 64.86 -7.13 -28.53
N ALA A 671 64.80 -6.20 -29.48
CA ALA A 671 65.69 -6.19 -30.65
C ALA A 671 67.16 -5.94 -30.27
N LEU A 672 67.40 -5.34 -29.10
CA LEU A 672 68.73 -5.07 -28.54
C LEU A 672 69.35 -6.29 -27.83
N GLN A 673 68.61 -7.34 -27.51
CA GLN A 673 69.14 -8.57 -26.91
C GLN A 673 70.04 -9.35 -27.88
N PRO A 674 71.09 -10.06 -27.41
CA PRO A 674 71.46 -10.33 -26.01
C PRO A 674 72.34 -9.27 -25.34
N HIS A 675 72.96 -8.36 -26.10
CA HIS A 675 73.90 -7.35 -25.59
C HIS A 675 73.34 -5.93 -25.76
N PRO A 676 72.43 -5.48 -24.88
CA PRO A 676 71.67 -4.25 -25.11
C PRO A 676 72.52 -2.97 -25.12
N TYR A 677 73.60 -2.96 -24.34
CA TYR A 677 74.53 -1.82 -24.32
C TYR A 677 75.34 -1.69 -25.61
N GLU A 678 75.96 -2.79 -26.05
CA GLU A 678 76.83 -2.82 -27.23
C GLU A 678 76.03 -2.55 -28.51
N ASN A 679 74.86 -3.19 -28.64
CA ASN A 679 73.98 -3.03 -29.80
C ASN A 679 73.40 -1.62 -29.90
N ALA A 680 73.00 -1.01 -28.77
CA ALA A 680 72.51 0.36 -28.76
C ALA A 680 73.62 1.34 -29.14
N ARG A 681 74.85 1.13 -28.65
CA ARG A 681 76.00 1.98 -28.97
C ARG A 681 76.44 1.83 -30.42
N ALA A 682 76.43 0.62 -30.96
CA ALA A 682 76.73 0.33 -32.36
C ALA A 682 75.71 1.02 -33.29
N ALA A 683 74.41 0.93 -32.95
CA ALA A 683 73.35 1.62 -33.70
C ALA A 683 73.51 3.15 -33.67
N ILE A 684 73.83 3.73 -32.51
CA ILE A 684 74.11 5.18 -32.37
C ILE A 684 75.34 5.59 -33.20
N ALA A 685 76.42 4.81 -33.15
CA ALA A 685 77.66 5.12 -33.87
C ALA A 685 77.47 5.08 -35.40
N ALA A 686 76.54 4.25 -35.88
CA ALA A 686 76.21 4.15 -37.29
C ALA A 686 75.31 5.31 -37.80
N MET A 687 74.71 6.10 -36.90
CA MET A 687 73.83 7.21 -37.25
C MET A 687 74.65 8.46 -37.63
N ARG A 688 74.49 8.94 -38.87
CA ARG A 688 75.09 10.18 -39.36
C ARG A 688 74.03 11.29 -39.46
N PRO A 689 74.32 12.53 -39.05
CA PRO A 689 73.36 13.63 -39.14
C PRO A 689 73.08 14.00 -40.60
N ILE A 690 71.82 14.33 -40.91
CA ILE A 690 71.36 14.84 -42.21
C ILE A 690 70.56 16.13 -42.01
N GLN A 691 70.34 16.89 -43.09
CA GLN A 691 69.35 17.97 -43.04
C GLN A 691 67.96 17.37 -42.82
N SER A 692 67.18 18.00 -41.94
CA SER A 692 65.88 17.47 -41.55
C SER A 692 64.95 17.35 -42.76
N ARG A 693 64.47 16.13 -43.01
CA ARG A 693 63.50 15.80 -44.07
C ARG A 693 62.39 14.98 -43.44
N ASP A 694 61.14 15.46 -43.52
CA ASP A 694 59.94 14.77 -42.99
C ASP A 694 60.04 14.32 -41.50
N GLY A 695 60.78 15.09 -40.70
CA GLY A 695 61.01 14.80 -39.28
C GLY A 695 62.10 13.75 -39.01
N PHE A 696 62.80 13.27 -40.04
CA PHE A 696 64.01 12.45 -39.90
C PHE A 696 65.24 13.37 -39.85
N THR A 697 66.15 13.10 -38.93
CA THR A 697 67.35 13.94 -38.67
C THR A 697 68.66 13.19 -38.85
N GLN A 698 68.60 11.86 -38.91
CA GLN A 698 69.77 11.00 -39.02
C GLN A 698 69.57 9.98 -40.13
N ARG A 699 70.69 9.50 -40.69
CA ARG A 699 70.74 8.43 -41.68
C ARG A 699 71.74 7.37 -41.23
N VAL A 700 71.34 6.11 -41.36
CA VAL A 700 72.22 4.95 -41.24
C VAL A 700 72.42 4.37 -42.63
N THR A 701 73.66 4.12 -43.06
CA THR A 701 73.96 3.47 -44.35
C THR A 701 74.62 2.14 -44.07
N LEU A 702 73.95 1.04 -44.39
CA LEU A 702 74.40 -0.30 -44.01
C LEU A 702 75.57 -0.83 -44.85
N SER A 703 75.83 -0.24 -46.01
CA SER A 703 76.95 -0.62 -46.90
C SER A 703 78.31 -0.02 -46.49
N ASP A 704 78.40 0.66 -45.34
CA ASP A 704 79.65 1.24 -44.83
C ASP A 704 80.51 0.15 -44.16
N PRO A 705 81.71 -0.17 -44.70
CA PRO A 705 82.58 -1.22 -44.17
C PRO A 705 83.15 -0.93 -42.77
N SER A 706 82.95 0.29 -42.24
CA SER A 706 83.37 0.69 -40.90
C SER A 706 82.39 0.28 -39.78
N ILE A 707 81.19 -0.21 -40.13
CA ILE A 707 80.15 -0.55 -39.16
C ILE A 707 80.38 -1.94 -38.55
N PRO A 708 80.63 -2.05 -37.23
CA PRO A 708 80.65 -3.33 -36.54
C PRO A 708 79.22 -3.88 -36.40
N ASP A 709 79.04 -5.17 -36.65
CA ASP A 709 77.83 -5.94 -36.32
C ASP A 709 76.53 -5.56 -37.09
N TYR A 710 76.59 -5.73 -38.42
CA TYR A 710 75.50 -5.48 -39.36
C TYR A 710 74.13 -6.03 -38.92
N HIS A 711 74.09 -7.26 -38.38
CA HIS A 711 72.84 -7.92 -38.02
C HIS A 711 72.15 -7.30 -36.80
N ALA A 712 72.93 -6.86 -35.82
CA ALA A 712 72.40 -6.20 -34.63
C ALA A 712 71.75 -4.86 -35.00
N ILE A 713 72.42 -4.07 -35.85
CA ILE A 713 71.92 -2.77 -36.30
C ILE A 713 70.68 -2.95 -37.18
N LEU A 714 70.69 -3.89 -38.11
CA LEU A 714 69.53 -4.19 -38.94
C LEU A 714 68.32 -4.67 -38.12
N SER A 715 68.53 -5.48 -37.08
CA SER A 715 67.46 -5.90 -36.16
C SER A 715 66.79 -4.71 -35.48
N VAL A 716 67.59 -3.77 -34.95
CA VAL A 716 67.10 -2.54 -34.32
C VAL A 716 66.37 -1.65 -35.33
N LEU A 717 66.91 -1.48 -36.55
CA LEU A 717 66.27 -0.70 -37.60
C LEU A 717 64.95 -1.32 -38.06
N ASN A 718 64.86 -2.65 -38.17
CA ASN A 718 63.61 -3.35 -38.51
C ASN A 718 62.55 -3.18 -37.41
N ALA A 719 62.96 -3.28 -36.15
CA ALA A 719 62.10 -3.01 -35.00
C ALA A 719 61.62 -1.54 -35.03
N ALA A 720 62.51 -0.60 -35.33
CA ALA A 720 62.21 0.83 -35.47
C ALA A 720 61.26 1.13 -36.65
N CYS A 721 61.43 0.46 -37.78
CA CYS A 721 60.52 0.54 -38.93
C CYS A 721 59.12 0.04 -38.57
N SER A 722 59.03 -1.02 -37.74
CA SER A 722 57.73 -1.56 -37.29
C SER A 722 56.93 -0.58 -36.42
N ILE A 723 57.60 0.43 -35.85
CA ILE A 723 56.99 1.47 -35.02
C ILE A 723 57.00 2.87 -35.66
N GLY A 724 57.52 3.00 -36.89
CA GLY A 724 57.59 4.28 -37.62
C GLY A 724 58.68 5.24 -37.15
N ALA A 725 59.64 4.77 -36.35
CA ALA A 725 60.78 5.54 -35.86
C ALA A 725 61.97 5.54 -36.85
N ALA A 726 62.00 4.58 -37.77
CA ALA A 726 62.90 4.55 -38.91
C ALA A 726 62.11 4.23 -40.20
N THR A 727 62.66 4.58 -41.35
CA THR A 727 62.12 4.19 -42.66
C THR A 727 63.25 3.99 -43.66
N GLU A 728 63.02 3.17 -44.68
CA GLU A 728 63.97 3.01 -45.78
C GLU A 728 64.00 4.27 -46.65
N ASP A 729 65.20 4.73 -47.00
CA ASP A 729 65.40 5.87 -47.90
C ASP A 729 65.05 5.42 -49.33
N GLN A 730 63.99 5.98 -49.89
CA GLN A 730 63.53 5.63 -51.24
C GLN A 730 64.56 5.94 -52.33
N GLU A 731 65.48 6.87 -52.07
CA GLU A 731 66.53 7.26 -53.02
C GLU A 731 67.76 6.34 -52.95
N ARG A 732 67.94 5.60 -51.85
CA ARG A 732 69.11 4.75 -51.59
C ARG A 732 68.70 3.50 -50.79
N PRO A 733 68.57 2.34 -51.46
CA PRO A 733 67.98 1.12 -50.85
C PRO A 733 68.77 0.56 -49.66
N ASP A 734 70.04 0.93 -49.49
CA ASP A 734 70.88 0.50 -48.37
C ASP A 734 70.96 1.52 -47.22
N SER A 735 70.07 2.52 -47.22
CA SER A 735 70.07 3.54 -46.17
C SER A 735 68.71 3.70 -45.51
N TYR A 736 68.74 3.94 -44.21
CA TYR A 736 67.57 4.13 -43.36
C TYR A 736 67.59 5.55 -42.81
N LEU A 737 66.46 6.23 -42.92
CA LEU A 737 66.21 7.53 -42.30
C LEU A 737 65.66 7.30 -40.89
N VAL A 738 66.26 7.97 -39.91
CA VAL A 738 65.98 7.76 -38.48
C VAL A 738 65.48 9.07 -37.85
N ARG A 739 64.41 8.96 -37.06
CA ARG A 739 63.84 10.08 -36.30
C ARG A 739 64.64 10.36 -35.03
N PRO A 740 64.68 11.61 -34.53
CA PRO A 740 65.46 11.97 -33.35
C PRO A 740 65.06 11.19 -32.09
N GLU A 741 63.79 10.80 -31.95
CA GLU A 741 63.29 10.08 -30.76
C GLU A 741 63.95 8.70 -30.61
N LEU A 742 64.30 8.03 -31.71
CA LEU A 742 65.02 6.76 -31.65
C LEU A 742 66.44 6.95 -31.10
N PHE A 743 67.13 8.00 -31.53
CA PHE A 743 68.47 8.32 -31.04
C PHE A 743 68.46 8.65 -29.55
N GLU A 744 67.49 9.45 -29.10
CA GLU A 744 67.30 9.77 -27.68
C GLU A 744 67.02 8.50 -26.86
N PHE A 745 66.10 7.66 -27.34
CA PHE A 745 65.76 6.41 -26.66
C PHE A 745 66.96 5.47 -26.54
N LEU A 746 67.69 5.22 -27.64
CA LEU A 746 68.88 4.37 -27.62
C LEU A 746 69.98 4.95 -26.71
N SER A 747 70.12 6.27 -26.63
CA SER A 747 71.07 6.92 -25.73
C SER A 747 70.70 6.69 -24.26
N ILE A 748 69.41 6.75 -23.92
CA ILE A 748 68.89 6.46 -22.57
C ILE A 748 69.13 4.99 -22.22
N VAL A 749 68.79 4.07 -23.14
CA VAL A 749 68.97 2.62 -22.93
C VAL A 749 70.46 2.29 -22.75
N SER A 750 71.34 2.81 -23.61
CA SER A 750 72.78 2.63 -23.49
C SER A 750 73.30 3.11 -22.13
N HIS A 751 72.90 4.31 -21.69
CA HIS A 751 73.30 4.85 -20.38
C HIS A 751 72.76 4.01 -19.21
N ARG A 752 71.51 3.54 -19.30
CA ARG A 752 70.87 2.71 -18.28
C ARG A 752 71.63 1.39 -18.10
N HIS A 753 71.91 0.67 -19.19
CA HIS A 753 72.62 -0.60 -19.13
C HIS A 753 74.10 -0.43 -18.76
N TYR A 754 74.75 0.67 -19.17
CA TYR A 754 76.09 1.00 -18.72
C TYR A 754 76.17 1.24 -17.20
N LYS A 755 75.15 1.87 -16.61
CA LYS A 755 75.10 2.08 -15.16
C LYS A 755 74.79 0.81 -14.36
N ALA A 756 74.03 -0.12 -14.94
CA ALA A 756 73.56 -1.32 -14.26
C ALA A 756 74.65 -2.39 -14.10
N ASN A 757 75.66 -2.42 -14.98
CA ASN A 757 76.72 -3.43 -14.93
C ASN A 757 78.07 -2.85 -14.46
N ASP A 758 78.49 -3.19 -13.23
CA ASP A 758 79.77 -2.75 -12.64
C ASP A 758 80.99 -3.24 -13.44
N GLU A 759 80.84 -4.40 -14.12
CA GLU A 759 81.85 -4.98 -14.99
C GLU A 759 82.22 -4.05 -16.16
N HIS A 760 81.23 -3.39 -16.78
CA HIS A 760 81.47 -2.50 -17.91
C HIS A 760 82.26 -1.25 -17.50
N ARG A 761 82.06 -0.77 -16.27
CA ARG A 761 82.86 0.34 -15.71
C ARG A 761 84.30 -0.09 -15.49
N ARG A 762 84.52 -1.29 -14.92
CA ARG A 762 85.87 -1.84 -14.70
C ARG A 762 86.59 -2.11 -16.01
N LEU A 763 85.91 -2.60 -17.04
CA LEU A 763 86.50 -2.81 -18.38
C LEU A 763 86.81 -1.49 -19.09
N ALA A 764 85.95 -0.48 -18.99
CA ALA A 764 86.23 0.84 -19.54
C ALA A 764 87.42 1.52 -18.84
N GLU A 765 87.50 1.39 -17.52
CA GLU A 765 88.63 1.86 -16.72
C GLU A 765 89.92 1.11 -17.07
N LEU A 766 89.85 -0.22 -17.25
CA LEU A 766 90.96 -1.05 -17.72
C LEU A 766 91.47 -0.58 -19.08
N ASN A 767 90.58 -0.41 -20.06
CA ASN A 767 90.95 0.06 -21.39
C ASN A 767 91.67 1.41 -21.33
N ARG A 768 91.16 2.34 -20.50
CA ARG A 768 91.78 3.65 -20.28
C ARG A 768 93.19 3.52 -19.66
N LEU A 769 93.33 2.76 -18.57
CA LEU A 769 94.61 2.60 -17.87
C LEU A 769 95.66 1.91 -18.75
N ILE A 770 95.26 0.88 -19.50
CA ILE A 770 96.14 0.18 -20.42
C ILE A 770 96.55 1.08 -21.59
N THR A 771 95.60 1.81 -22.20
CA THR A 771 95.92 2.76 -23.28
C THR A 771 96.95 3.80 -22.82
N VAL A 772 96.81 4.33 -21.60
CA VAL A 772 97.79 5.27 -21.01
C VAL A 772 99.13 4.59 -20.75
N ALA A 773 99.14 3.36 -20.24
CA ALA A 773 100.37 2.60 -19.97
C ALA A 773 101.16 2.26 -21.23
N LEU A 774 100.48 2.15 -22.37
CA LEU A 774 101.04 1.86 -23.69
C LEU A 774 101.47 3.11 -24.47
N GLN A 775 101.34 4.33 -23.92
CA GLN A 775 101.87 5.53 -24.57
C GLN A 775 103.42 5.56 -24.55
N PRO A 776 104.07 6.19 -25.55
CA PRO A 776 103.49 6.90 -26.70
C PRO A 776 103.04 5.99 -27.86
N HIS A 777 103.72 4.86 -28.05
CA HIS A 777 103.54 3.78 -29.04
C HIS A 777 102.33 2.87 -28.89
N VAL A 778 101.08 3.34 -28.73
CA VAL A 778 99.96 2.49 -28.26
C VAL A 778 99.78 1.17 -29.05
N GLY A 779 99.74 1.23 -30.39
CA GLY A 779 99.57 0.03 -31.23
C GLY A 779 100.77 -0.92 -31.20
N ASP A 780 101.99 -0.37 -31.35
CA ASP A 780 103.24 -1.15 -31.33
C ASP A 780 103.47 -1.81 -29.97
N HIS A 781 103.20 -1.10 -28.87
CA HIS A 781 103.36 -1.63 -27.51
C HIS A 781 102.30 -2.68 -27.21
N ALA A 782 101.06 -2.50 -27.65
CA ALA A 782 100.01 -3.50 -27.49
C ALA A 782 100.43 -4.82 -28.15
N ALA A 783 101.00 -4.75 -29.36
CA ALA A 783 101.53 -5.91 -30.08
C ALA A 783 102.70 -6.57 -29.33
N VAL A 784 103.64 -5.79 -28.77
CA VAL A 784 104.75 -6.32 -27.95
C VAL A 784 104.23 -7.05 -26.71
N VAL A 785 103.24 -6.49 -26.03
CA VAL A 785 102.65 -7.11 -24.84
C VAL A 785 101.94 -8.41 -25.20
N LEU A 786 101.14 -8.43 -26.28
CA LEU A 786 100.47 -9.63 -26.77
C LEU A 786 101.46 -10.70 -27.24
N HIS A 787 102.58 -10.31 -27.85
CA HIS A 787 103.62 -11.25 -28.32
C HIS A 787 104.25 -12.03 -27.17
N ASN A 788 104.42 -11.39 -26.00
CA ASN A 788 105.02 -11.98 -24.80
C ASN A 788 103.98 -12.70 -23.91
N MET A 789 102.73 -12.87 -24.37
CA MET A 789 101.70 -13.64 -23.66
C MET A 789 101.63 -15.07 -24.19
N HIS A 790 101.86 -16.05 -23.32
CA HIS A 790 101.72 -17.46 -23.63
C HIS A 790 100.32 -17.96 -23.23
N PRO A 791 99.66 -18.77 -24.07
CA PRO A 791 98.36 -19.33 -23.72
C PRO A 791 98.50 -20.42 -22.64
N ILE A 792 97.56 -20.44 -21.70
CA ILE A 792 97.42 -21.51 -20.70
C ILE A 792 96.00 -22.07 -20.73
N ASN A 793 95.82 -23.26 -20.14
CA ASN A 793 94.47 -23.74 -19.86
C ASN A 793 93.78 -22.77 -18.88
N GLU A 794 92.53 -22.40 -19.17
CA GLU A 794 91.81 -21.40 -18.38
C GLU A 794 91.65 -21.87 -16.93
N ILE A 795 92.19 -21.08 -15.99
CA ILE A 795 92.07 -21.34 -14.55
C ILE A 795 91.56 -20.06 -13.90
N ASN A 796 90.35 -20.10 -13.33
CA ASN A 796 89.69 -18.95 -12.68
C ASN A 796 89.74 -17.69 -13.55
N GLU A 797 89.36 -17.81 -14.84
CA GLU A 797 89.26 -16.70 -15.80
C GLU A 797 90.61 -16.12 -16.30
N PHE A 798 91.74 -16.71 -15.87
CA PHE A 798 93.07 -16.42 -16.41
C PHE A 798 93.38 -17.36 -17.58
N THR A 799 93.67 -16.78 -18.75
CA THR A 799 93.82 -17.52 -20.02
C THR A 799 95.23 -17.46 -20.58
N SER A 800 96.06 -16.56 -20.08
CA SER A 800 97.40 -16.35 -20.57
C SER A 800 98.36 -16.12 -19.42
N GLU A 801 99.64 -16.35 -19.67
CA GLU A 801 100.70 -16.05 -18.74
C GLU A 801 101.84 -15.30 -19.40
N VAL A 802 102.59 -14.58 -18.58
CA VAL A 802 103.78 -13.85 -18.98
C VAL A 802 104.92 -14.29 -18.09
N MET A 803 105.98 -14.80 -18.70
CA MET A 803 107.22 -15.20 -18.01
C MET A 803 108.24 -14.05 -18.14
N PHE A 804 108.41 -13.27 -17.09
CA PHE A 804 109.16 -12.01 -17.14
C PHE A 804 110.67 -12.21 -17.37
N ASN A 805 111.19 -13.41 -17.10
CA ASN A 805 112.56 -13.84 -17.37
C ASN A 805 112.83 -14.14 -18.86
N GLU A 806 111.80 -14.47 -19.65
CA GLU A 806 111.94 -14.83 -21.08
C GLU A 806 111.83 -13.62 -22.03
N ILE A 807 111.47 -12.44 -21.51
CA ILE A 807 111.26 -11.21 -22.28
C ILE A 807 112.61 -10.53 -22.60
N GLU A 808 112.78 -10.01 -23.82
CA GLU A 808 113.94 -9.17 -24.21
C GLU A 808 114.07 -7.94 -23.29
N GLU A 809 115.28 -7.60 -22.85
CA GLU A 809 115.53 -6.46 -21.94
C GLU A 809 114.90 -5.13 -22.41
N ALA A 810 114.81 -4.93 -23.74
CA ALA A 810 114.20 -3.75 -24.34
C ALA A 810 112.66 -3.71 -24.22
N GLU A 811 112.01 -4.87 -24.12
CA GLU A 811 110.54 -5.00 -24.08
C GLU A 811 110.00 -5.05 -22.63
N LYS A 812 110.86 -5.44 -21.66
CA LYS A 812 110.52 -5.51 -20.23
C LYS A 812 109.82 -4.26 -19.67
N PRO A 813 110.25 -3.01 -19.96
CA PRO A 813 109.58 -1.82 -19.43
C PRO A 813 108.15 -1.64 -19.94
N ILE A 814 107.87 -2.02 -21.20
CA ILE A 814 106.53 -1.93 -21.79
C ILE A 814 105.60 -2.92 -21.11
N VAL A 815 106.02 -4.19 -21.08
CA VAL A 815 105.24 -5.27 -20.50
C VAL A 815 105.00 -5.02 -19.02
N LYS A 816 106.01 -4.56 -18.28
CA LYS A 816 105.86 -4.19 -16.87
C LYS A 816 104.84 -3.06 -16.65
N ARG A 817 104.83 -2.02 -17.48
CA ARG A 817 103.84 -0.93 -17.37
C ARG A 817 102.42 -1.43 -17.62
N ALA A 818 102.23 -2.25 -18.65
CA ALA A 818 100.93 -2.85 -18.96
C ALA A 818 100.44 -3.79 -17.85
N LEU A 819 101.30 -4.67 -17.33
CA LEU A 819 100.97 -5.57 -16.23
C LEU A 819 100.67 -4.81 -14.94
N ASN A 820 101.45 -3.76 -14.62
CA ASN A 820 101.18 -2.91 -13.45
C ASN A 820 99.83 -2.20 -13.57
N ALA A 821 99.51 -1.61 -14.72
CA ALA A 821 98.23 -0.96 -14.96
C ALA A 821 97.05 -1.93 -14.82
N ALA A 822 97.18 -3.15 -15.35
CA ALA A 822 96.17 -4.19 -15.20
C ALA A 822 96.04 -4.71 -13.75
N SER A 823 97.14 -4.73 -12.99
CA SER A 823 97.13 -5.18 -11.59
C SER A 823 96.31 -4.28 -10.67
N VAL A 824 96.19 -2.98 -10.98
CA VAL A 824 95.35 -2.02 -10.23
C VAL A 824 93.90 -2.50 -10.14
N LEU A 825 93.41 -3.12 -11.21
CA LEU A 825 92.05 -3.64 -11.32
C LEU A 825 91.96 -5.16 -11.11
N SER A 826 93.03 -5.78 -10.58
CA SER A 826 93.12 -7.23 -10.31
C SER A 826 93.05 -8.16 -11.54
N PHE A 827 93.32 -7.65 -12.75
CA PHE A 827 93.34 -8.46 -13.99
C PHE A 827 94.68 -9.16 -14.24
N VAL A 828 95.67 -8.96 -13.37
CA VAL A 828 96.96 -9.66 -13.38
C VAL A 828 97.24 -10.20 -11.99
N LYS A 829 97.66 -11.45 -11.92
CA LYS A 829 98.00 -12.12 -10.66
C LYS A 829 99.39 -12.74 -10.76
N ARG A 830 100.29 -12.33 -9.87
CA ARG A 830 101.63 -12.94 -9.75
C ARG A 830 101.53 -14.33 -9.12
N ASP A 831 102.31 -15.29 -9.62
CA ASP A 831 102.43 -16.59 -8.97
C ASP A 831 103.09 -16.46 -7.58
N LYS A 832 102.58 -17.22 -6.61
CA LYS A 832 103.04 -17.22 -5.21
C LYS A 832 103.87 -18.45 -4.87
N ARG A 833 104.07 -19.38 -5.81
CA ARG A 833 104.90 -20.59 -5.60
C ARG A 833 106.38 -20.20 -5.48
N PRO A 834 107.12 -20.77 -4.50
CA PRO A 834 108.54 -20.48 -4.32
C PRO A 834 109.34 -20.93 -5.55
N GLY A 835 110.08 -20.00 -6.17
CA GLY A 835 110.84 -20.23 -7.41
C GLY A 835 110.18 -19.73 -8.70
N GLU A 836 108.88 -19.43 -8.70
CA GLU A 836 108.13 -18.94 -9.88
C GLU A 836 107.78 -17.45 -9.78
N ALA A 837 108.64 -16.66 -9.13
CA ALA A 837 108.37 -15.26 -8.83
C ALA A 837 108.26 -14.37 -10.09
N ASP A 838 108.75 -14.80 -11.24
CA ASP A 838 108.71 -14.04 -12.50
C ASP A 838 107.53 -14.41 -13.41
N ARG A 839 106.62 -15.28 -12.93
CA ARG A 839 105.41 -15.69 -13.65
C ARG A 839 104.20 -14.86 -13.26
N PHE A 840 103.50 -14.32 -14.27
CA PHE A 840 102.28 -13.54 -14.10
C PHE A 840 101.13 -14.16 -14.89
N TYR A 841 100.02 -14.45 -14.22
CA TYR A 841 98.78 -14.86 -14.86
C TYR A 841 97.98 -13.63 -15.32
N VAL A 842 97.47 -13.70 -16.53
CA VAL A 842 96.72 -12.64 -17.22
C VAL A 842 95.27 -13.07 -17.42
N HIS A 843 94.35 -12.22 -16.94
CA HIS A 843 92.91 -12.44 -17.07
C HIS A 843 92.45 -12.33 -18.52
N ARG A 844 91.41 -13.07 -18.89
CA ARG A 844 90.84 -13.08 -20.26
C ARG A 844 90.50 -11.68 -20.77
N ASP A 845 90.03 -10.81 -19.88
CA ASP A 845 89.58 -9.47 -20.25
C ASP A 845 90.73 -8.50 -20.52
N LEU A 846 91.89 -8.68 -19.87
CA LEU A 846 93.08 -7.91 -20.23
C LEU A 846 93.55 -8.28 -21.63
N TYR A 847 93.56 -9.58 -21.95
CA TYR A 847 93.91 -10.07 -23.27
C TYR A 847 92.96 -9.51 -24.34
N LYS A 848 91.64 -9.60 -24.12
CA LYS A 848 90.62 -9.02 -25.02
C LYS A 848 90.80 -7.51 -25.18
N THR A 849 91.08 -6.79 -24.09
CA THR A 849 91.28 -5.34 -24.11
C THR A 849 92.51 -4.96 -24.93
N LEU A 850 93.63 -5.67 -24.75
CA LEU A 850 94.85 -5.44 -25.53
C LEU A 850 94.64 -5.74 -27.02
N MET A 851 93.89 -6.80 -27.34
CA MET A 851 93.50 -7.11 -28.72
C MET A 851 92.64 -6.01 -29.34
N ASN A 852 91.66 -5.49 -28.59
CA ASN A 852 90.82 -4.39 -29.07
C ASN A 852 91.63 -3.10 -29.27
N ILE A 853 92.58 -2.79 -28.39
CA ILE A 853 93.47 -1.64 -28.53
C ILE A 853 94.38 -1.80 -29.76
N ALA A 854 94.94 -2.99 -29.97
CA ALA A 854 95.78 -3.31 -31.13
C ALA A 854 94.97 -3.26 -32.45
N ALA A 855 93.71 -3.69 -32.44
CA ALA A 855 92.83 -3.59 -33.60
C ALA A 855 92.45 -2.13 -33.91
N ALA A 856 92.21 -1.32 -32.87
CA ALA A 856 91.88 0.10 -33.02
C ALA A 856 93.08 0.97 -33.43
N ASN A 857 94.31 0.56 -33.09
CA ASN A 857 95.54 1.28 -33.38
C ASN A 857 96.51 0.36 -34.13
N GLN A 858 96.54 0.47 -35.47
CA GLN A 858 97.38 -0.39 -36.30
C GLN A 858 98.86 -0.27 -35.91
N PRO A 859 99.56 -1.40 -35.68
CA PRO A 859 100.99 -1.39 -35.39
C PRO A 859 101.76 -0.91 -36.62
N THR A 860 102.61 0.10 -36.41
CA THR A 860 103.41 0.76 -37.46
C THR A 860 104.86 0.30 -37.49
N GLY A 861 105.35 -0.32 -36.40
CA GLY A 861 106.74 -0.76 -36.26
C GLY A 861 107.74 0.36 -35.93
N MET A 862 107.30 1.63 -35.92
CA MET A 862 108.15 2.81 -35.74
C MET A 862 108.83 2.86 -34.36
N TRP A 863 108.27 2.23 -33.32
CA TRP A 863 108.91 2.16 -32.00
C TRP A 863 110.33 1.58 -32.04
N ARG A 864 110.58 0.56 -32.87
CA ARG A 864 111.90 -0.11 -32.92
C ARG A 864 112.96 0.78 -33.57
N GLU A 865 112.55 1.65 -34.49
CA GLU A 865 113.43 2.58 -35.20
C GLU A 865 113.80 3.82 -34.37
N GLN A 866 112.96 4.22 -33.40
CA GLN A 866 113.18 5.37 -32.51
C GLN A 866 114.08 5.06 -31.28
N ARG A 867 114.75 3.91 -31.23
CA ARG A 867 115.67 3.55 -30.14
C ARG A 867 116.88 4.51 -30.13
N PRO A 868 117.19 5.22 -29.03
CA PRO A 868 118.55 5.72 -28.84
C PRO A 868 119.46 4.49 -28.71
N MET A 869 120.51 4.41 -29.53
CA MET A 869 121.60 3.45 -29.31
C MET A 869 122.19 3.71 -27.92
N LEU A 870 121.85 2.88 -26.93
CA LEU A 870 122.59 2.81 -25.68
C LEU A 870 123.95 2.19 -26.01
N ALA A 871 124.96 3.05 -26.10
CA ALA A 871 126.36 2.66 -26.18
C ALA A 871 126.75 1.83 -24.95
N GLY A 872 127.36 0.67 -25.18
CA GLY A 872 128.22 -0.01 -24.20
C GLY A 872 127.75 -1.37 -23.69
N ALA A 873 127.84 -2.41 -24.53
CA ALA A 873 128.53 -3.67 -24.23
C ALA A 873 128.53 -4.56 -25.49
N THR A 874 129.71 -4.70 -26.10
CA THR A 874 130.05 -5.62 -27.21
C THR A 874 130.37 -7.04 -26.65
N PRO A 875 130.57 -8.08 -27.50
CA PRO A 875 130.15 -9.47 -27.27
C PRO A 875 130.79 -10.21 -26.09
#